data_AF-A0A077KEW4-F1
#
_entry.id   AF-A0A077KEW4-F1
#
_cell.length_a   1.000
_cell.length_b   1.000
_cell.length_c   1.000
_cell.angle_alpha   90.00
_cell.angle_beta   90.00
_cell.angle_gamma   90.00
#
_symmetry.space_group_name_H-M   'P 1'
#
loop_
_entity.id
_entity.type
_entity.pdbx_description
1 polymer ?
#
loop_
_entity_poly.entity_id
_entity_poly.type
_entity_poly.pdbx_seq_one_letter_code
_entity_poly.pdbx_strand_id
1 'polypeptide(L)'
;MFQDDKTIKVDSPKTDMKDSKEQLKNVKESVTKKAEEKVSKAGNKVKKAVKAGQQGMSAVQGANMFMNQNFVPNNPSIIENKVWAKQPTSKIHNAEAIPQSIIAGINRVVKLDVIIEGQIIKHFKHFKLVQSAAKHHEFNLILAHDTLGNAENHNLEEAQNFLGKRITVVFKYKDIIQGAERNFVGVVTEVGFSQEKGSLGNIVLKGYSPTVLLDAAPHIQSFGGSQPISLNSIAYHVISEGLGQNRFDFRVDAQHGNVSYSSQYEETHYNYLARMAEAYGEQFYYDGEVLHFGKLPPQEKPVKLTYGSSVSDIAIKMKAQHVSPSFYGYNSSKNEKMTGGSSKINHTSDIARRAYEISEKTFTTPSLRVAPIKASSFMDIDASQKGTAGSKASEVFITSGTTTVPFLYPGCTADIEMRKSDSNETSYFTKLMIIEVTHEVDARGYYDGKFEAIAADTGYIPRPEFETPRAEAQFAKVISNTDPQNQGRVQVQFDWQSGPDITEFIRVMSPDAGSSDKVSKNRGFMSVPEVGDQVIVNFVHQHPDRPFVMGGMFHGGIGAGGGAGNNVMSFSGRSGAELMYDNGAGSMNLKDQGGAHMFFDGSGNVVHNANNNSNKTVGNDKTDKIGNNKKLEVGCDHTADVGNTHKVDVGKGKSVFKMDNAGVIDLTGAEKITIKVGNSSIEISKTAITVKADTVNIEGLSLTNVGKKAGNPGIVIDGNVTIKGAQVDIN
;
A
#
# COMPACT_ATOMS: atom_id res chain seq x y z
N MET A 1 -9.03 52.62 37.19
CA MET A 1 -9.65 52.91 38.51
C MET A 1 -11.06 52.35 38.50
N PHE A 2 -11.58 51.98 39.67
CA PHE A 2 -12.97 51.51 39.91
C PHE A 2 -14.02 52.49 39.31
N GLN A 3 -15.29 52.13 39.08
CA GLN A 3 -16.15 51.22 39.85
C GLN A 3 -17.42 50.80 39.06
N ASP A 4 -18.07 49.71 39.47
CA ASP A 4 -19.33 49.18 38.89
C ASP A 4 -20.63 49.83 39.45
N ASP A 5 -21.74 49.36 38.86
CA ASP A 5 -23.09 49.18 39.41
C ASP A 5 -24.21 50.22 39.20
N LYS A 6 -25.28 49.74 38.53
CA LYS A 6 -26.67 49.83 39.02
C LYS A 6 -27.62 48.85 38.30
N THR A 7 -28.23 47.97 39.08
CA THR A 7 -29.42 47.16 38.73
C THR A 7 -30.71 47.98 38.96
N ILE A 8 -31.87 47.64 38.39
CA ILE A 8 -33.04 46.89 38.94
C ILE A 8 -34.22 47.28 37.97
N LYS A 9 -35.25 46.51 37.57
CA LYS A 9 -36.06 45.40 38.16
C LYS A 9 -36.61 44.45 37.06
N VAL A 10 -37.52 43.55 37.44
CA VAL A 10 -38.44 42.75 36.59
C VAL A 10 -39.85 42.81 37.21
N ASP A 11 -40.90 42.75 36.38
CA ASP A 11 -42.23 42.24 36.77
C ASP A 11 -42.88 41.51 35.58
N SER A 12 -43.82 40.59 35.83
CA SER A 12 -44.41 39.68 34.82
C SER A 12 -45.94 39.65 34.90
N PRO A 13 -46.63 39.37 33.77
CA PRO A 13 -47.69 38.36 33.82
C PRO A 13 -47.73 37.40 32.61
N LYS A 14 -48.48 36.30 32.77
CA LYS A 14 -48.83 35.27 31.76
C LYS A 14 -49.82 35.89 30.74
N THR A 15 -50.10 35.35 29.54
CA THR A 15 -50.48 33.95 29.19
C THR A 15 -50.37 33.72 27.65
N ASP A 16 -50.74 32.53 27.17
CA ASP A 16 -51.00 32.11 25.78
C ASP A 16 -49.82 31.77 24.84
N MET A 17 -49.34 30.52 24.99
CA MET A 17 -48.60 29.79 23.95
C MET A 17 -49.10 28.33 23.85
N LYS A 18 -50.12 28.05 23.03
CA LYS A 18 -50.47 26.67 22.63
C LYS A 18 -50.73 26.49 21.14
N ASP A 19 -51.54 27.35 20.51
CA ASP A 19 -51.94 27.15 19.09
C ASP A 19 -50.80 27.28 18.07
N SER A 20 -49.75 28.05 18.36
CA SER A 20 -48.64 28.29 17.42
C SER A 20 -47.78 27.04 17.13
N LYS A 21 -47.85 25.99 17.95
CA LYS A 21 -47.00 24.79 17.80
C LYS A 21 -47.57 23.71 16.87
N GLU A 22 -48.90 23.59 16.74
CA GLU A 22 -49.50 22.58 15.84
C GLU A 22 -49.46 23.03 14.37
N GLN A 23 -49.72 24.30 14.08
CA GLN A 23 -49.66 24.83 12.71
C GLN A 23 -48.25 24.68 12.09
N LEU A 24 -47.19 24.93 12.87
CA LEU A 24 -45.80 24.75 12.43
C LEU A 24 -45.40 23.30 12.17
N LYS A 25 -46.09 22.33 12.79
CA LYS A 25 -45.81 20.89 12.63
C LYS A 25 -46.42 20.35 11.33
N ASN A 26 -47.68 20.69 11.06
CA ASN A 26 -48.40 20.28 9.85
C ASN A 26 -47.76 20.86 8.57
N VAL A 27 -47.25 22.10 8.61
CA VAL A 27 -46.53 22.69 7.47
C VAL A 27 -45.26 21.89 7.15
N LYS A 28 -44.44 21.52 8.16
CA LYS A 28 -43.23 20.72 7.95
C LYS A 28 -43.52 19.37 7.30
N GLU A 29 -44.47 18.60 7.82
CA GLU A 29 -44.81 17.27 7.26
C GLU A 29 -45.33 17.36 5.81
N SER A 30 -46.07 18.41 5.46
CA SER A 30 -46.55 18.62 4.09
C SER A 30 -45.43 18.94 3.09
N VAL A 31 -44.36 19.61 3.54
CA VAL A 31 -43.19 19.94 2.72
C VAL A 31 -42.30 18.70 2.53
N THR A 32 -42.10 17.89 3.57
CA THR A 32 -41.33 16.65 3.48
C THR A 32 -41.94 15.66 2.49
N LYS A 33 -43.26 15.40 2.56
CA LYS A 33 -43.95 14.51 1.61
C LYS A 33 -43.86 15.00 0.15
N LYS A 34 -43.94 16.32 -0.09
CA LYS A 34 -43.76 16.90 -1.43
C LYS A 34 -42.32 16.82 -1.94
N ALA A 35 -41.33 16.77 -1.06
CA ALA A 35 -39.94 16.53 -1.44
C ALA A 35 -39.71 15.05 -1.82
N GLU A 36 -40.20 14.11 -1.01
CA GLU A 36 -40.08 12.67 -1.24
C GLU A 36 -40.75 12.23 -2.55
N GLU A 37 -41.94 12.75 -2.88
CA GLU A 37 -42.58 12.49 -4.18
C GLU A 37 -41.75 12.99 -5.37
N LYS A 38 -41.10 14.15 -5.25
CA LYS A 38 -40.25 14.69 -6.33
C LYS A 38 -38.99 13.85 -6.53
N VAL A 39 -38.36 13.38 -5.44
CA VAL A 39 -37.20 12.48 -5.49
C VAL A 39 -37.58 11.13 -6.10
N SER A 40 -38.73 10.56 -5.72
CA SER A 40 -39.27 9.32 -6.32
C SER A 40 -39.54 9.46 -7.83
N LYS A 41 -40.17 10.56 -8.25
CA LYS A 41 -40.43 10.86 -9.68
C LYS A 41 -39.13 11.09 -10.48
N ALA A 42 -38.08 11.63 -9.86
CA ALA A 42 -36.76 11.76 -10.49
C ALA A 42 -36.07 10.39 -10.66
N GLY A 43 -36.02 9.56 -9.60
CA GLY A 43 -35.41 8.23 -9.64
C GLY A 43 -36.04 7.30 -10.70
N ASN A 44 -37.36 7.38 -10.91
CA ASN A 44 -38.04 6.61 -11.95
C ASN A 44 -37.76 7.10 -13.38
N LYS A 45 -37.47 8.40 -13.60
CA LYS A 45 -36.98 8.88 -14.90
C LYS A 45 -35.57 8.37 -15.21
N VAL A 46 -34.67 8.40 -14.22
CA VAL A 46 -33.31 7.84 -14.36
C VAL A 46 -33.35 6.34 -14.68
N LYS A 47 -34.18 5.56 -13.97
CA LYS A 47 -34.35 4.11 -14.27
C LYS A 47 -34.90 3.84 -15.67
N LYS A 48 -35.76 4.71 -16.23
CA LYS A 48 -36.21 4.59 -17.64
C LYS A 48 -35.10 4.94 -18.64
N ALA A 49 -34.29 5.95 -18.37
CA ALA A 49 -33.15 6.30 -19.22
C ALA A 49 -32.08 5.18 -19.27
N VAL A 50 -31.76 4.59 -18.11
CA VAL A 50 -30.82 3.46 -18.03
C VAL A 50 -31.33 2.23 -18.80
N LYS A 51 -32.63 1.89 -18.69
CA LYS A 51 -33.22 0.80 -19.49
C LYS A 51 -33.22 1.06 -21.00
N ALA A 52 -33.41 2.32 -21.43
CA ALA A 52 -33.32 2.67 -22.85
C ALA A 52 -31.88 2.56 -23.39
N GLY A 53 -30.88 2.94 -22.59
CA GLY A 53 -29.46 2.76 -22.95
C GLY A 53 -29.04 1.30 -23.10
N GLN A 54 -29.56 0.40 -22.25
CA GLN A 54 -29.24 -1.03 -22.28
C GLN A 54 -29.81 -1.79 -23.49
N GLN A 55 -30.79 -1.24 -24.21
CA GLN A 55 -31.35 -1.87 -25.42
C GLN A 55 -30.65 -1.43 -26.72
N GLY A 56 -29.74 -0.44 -26.67
CA GLY A 56 -29.04 0.09 -27.85
C GLY A 56 -27.71 -0.60 -28.20
N MET A 57 -27.20 -1.50 -27.35
CA MET A 57 -25.84 -2.08 -27.48
C MET A 57 -25.82 -3.54 -27.96
N SER A 58 -26.95 -4.10 -28.37
CA SER A 58 -27.09 -5.54 -28.71
C SER A 58 -26.66 -5.91 -30.14
N ALA A 59 -25.94 -5.04 -30.86
CA ALA A 59 -25.77 -5.14 -32.32
C ALA A 59 -24.31 -5.00 -32.83
N VAL A 60 -23.29 -5.34 -32.02
CA VAL A 60 -21.93 -5.65 -32.50
C VAL A 60 -21.34 -6.80 -31.66
N GLN A 61 -21.59 -8.04 -32.07
CA GLN A 61 -20.95 -9.23 -31.49
C GLN A 61 -19.84 -9.73 -32.42
N GLY A 62 -18.61 -9.86 -31.91
CA GLY A 62 -17.49 -10.44 -32.67
C GLY A 62 -16.07 -10.02 -32.28
N ALA A 63 -15.75 -9.90 -30.97
CA ALA A 63 -14.34 -9.76 -30.50
C ALA A 63 -14.14 -10.01 -28.98
N ASN A 64 -15.08 -9.59 -28.12
CA ASN A 64 -14.83 -9.47 -26.67
C ASN A 64 -15.37 -10.66 -25.84
N MET A 65 -14.62 -11.77 -25.80
CA MET A 65 -14.91 -12.96 -24.95
C MET A 65 -14.02 -13.04 -23.68
N PHE A 66 -13.47 -11.91 -23.21
CA PHE A 66 -12.57 -11.87 -22.03
C PHE A 66 -13.07 -11.05 -20.84
N MET A 67 -14.22 -10.37 -20.93
CA MET A 67 -14.65 -9.38 -19.92
C MET A 67 -16.11 -9.56 -19.48
N ASN A 68 -16.42 -10.68 -18.81
CA ASN A 68 -17.62 -10.77 -17.96
C ASN A 68 -17.59 -11.97 -16.99
N GLN A 69 -16.88 -11.84 -15.88
CA GLN A 69 -17.29 -12.48 -14.63
C GLN A 69 -17.78 -11.39 -13.67
N ASN A 70 -18.99 -11.57 -13.13
CA ASN A 70 -19.57 -10.62 -12.19
C ASN A 70 -18.78 -10.66 -10.87
N PHE A 71 -18.13 -9.54 -10.54
CA PHE A 71 -17.54 -9.31 -9.23
C PHE A 71 -18.59 -9.56 -8.12
N VAL A 72 -18.28 -10.46 -7.18
CA VAL A 72 -19.12 -10.66 -6.00
C VAL A 72 -19.03 -9.41 -5.11
N PRO A 73 -20.13 -8.77 -4.71
CA PRO A 73 -20.07 -7.56 -3.90
C PRO A 73 -19.39 -7.79 -2.55
N ASN A 74 -18.32 -7.04 -2.30
CA ASN A 74 -17.47 -7.16 -1.12
C ASN A 74 -18.15 -6.51 0.11
N ASN A 75 -19.10 -7.21 0.70
CA ASN A 75 -19.65 -6.86 2.02
C ASN A 75 -18.77 -7.52 3.10
N PRO A 76 -18.39 -6.83 4.20
CA PRO A 76 -17.61 -7.40 5.29
C PRO A 76 -18.46 -8.37 6.11
N SER A 77 -18.68 -9.53 5.52
CA SER A 77 -19.46 -10.60 6.12
C SER A 77 -18.55 -11.44 6.99
N ILE A 78 -18.65 -11.20 8.30
CA ILE A 78 -18.58 -12.30 9.25
C ILE A 78 -19.82 -13.16 8.90
N ILE A 79 -19.66 -14.13 8.01
CA ILE A 79 -20.77 -14.95 7.54
C ILE A 79 -21.17 -15.90 8.67
N GLU A 80 -22.16 -15.52 9.47
CA GLU A 80 -22.71 -16.39 10.53
C GLU A 80 -23.22 -17.73 9.94
N ASN A 81 -23.65 -17.73 8.67
CA ASN A 81 -23.89 -18.93 7.87
C ASN A 81 -22.59 -19.51 7.27
N LYS A 82 -21.78 -20.12 8.14
CA LYS A 82 -20.63 -21.00 7.88
C LYS A 82 -20.56 -21.61 6.44
N VAL A 83 -19.97 -20.90 5.48
CA VAL A 83 -19.85 -21.36 4.06
C VAL A 83 -19.10 -22.70 3.97
N TRP A 84 -18.17 -22.90 4.89
CA TRP A 84 -17.36 -24.11 5.08
C TRP A 84 -18.19 -25.39 5.30
N ALA A 85 -19.42 -25.29 5.79
CA ALA A 85 -20.33 -26.43 5.94
C ALA A 85 -20.89 -26.97 4.60
N LYS A 86 -20.62 -26.28 3.48
CA LYS A 86 -20.97 -26.69 2.11
C LYS A 86 -19.75 -26.88 1.19
N GLN A 87 -18.54 -26.61 1.68
CA GLN A 87 -17.32 -26.86 0.92
C GLN A 87 -17.05 -28.38 0.88
N PRO A 88 -16.39 -28.89 -0.18
CA PRO A 88 -16.01 -30.29 -0.23
C PRO A 88 -15.02 -30.59 0.91
N THR A 89 -15.41 -31.50 1.80
CA THR A 89 -14.49 -32.27 2.61
C THR A 89 -14.27 -33.61 1.91
N SER A 90 -13.08 -34.18 2.03
CA SER A 90 -12.86 -35.59 1.67
C SER A 90 -13.97 -36.46 2.25
N LYS A 91 -14.49 -37.41 1.46
CA LYS A 91 -15.57 -38.31 1.92
C LYS A 91 -14.93 -39.56 2.53
N ILE A 92 -14.82 -39.56 3.85
CA ILE A 92 -14.03 -40.56 4.58
C ILE A 92 -15.00 -41.48 5.33
N HIS A 93 -15.22 -42.66 4.77
CA HIS A 93 -16.17 -43.67 5.27
C HIS A 93 -15.49 -44.76 6.11
N ASN A 94 -14.28 -44.51 6.63
CA ASN A 94 -13.33 -45.58 6.95
C ASN A 94 -12.93 -45.73 8.43
N ALA A 95 -13.00 -44.73 9.31
CA ALA A 95 -12.48 -44.88 10.68
C ALA A 95 -13.13 -46.02 11.51
N GLU A 96 -14.44 -46.23 11.37
CA GLU A 96 -15.16 -47.33 12.05
C GLU A 96 -15.17 -48.65 11.24
N ALA A 97 -15.08 -48.56 9.91
CA ALA A 97 -15.09 -49.72 9.01
C ALA A 97 -13.72 -50.42 8.91
N ILE A 98 -12.61 -49.70 9.16
CA ILE A 98 -11.25 -50.29 9.18
C ILE A 98 -11.15 -51.38 10.26
N PRO A 99 -11.43 -51.14 11.56
CA PRO A 99 -11.33 -52.18 12.59
C PRO A 99 -12.24 -53.39 12.32
N GLN A 100 -13.45 -53.17 11.80
CA GLN A 100 -14.39 -54.24 11.43
C GLN A 100 -13.87 -55.13 10.27
N SER A 101 -12.96 -54.60 9.47
CA SER A 101 -12.35 -55.33 8.35
C SER A 101 -11.09 -56.13 8.75
N ILE A 102 -10.45 -55.83 9.89
CA ILE A 102 -9.21 -56.48 10.31
C ILE A 102 -9.47 -57.95 10.71
N ILE A 103 -8.67 -58.86 10.16
CA ILE A 103 -8.59 -60.26 10.62
C ILE A 103 -7.18 -60.46 11.18
N ALA A 104 -7.07 -60.90 12.43
CA ALA A 104 -5.79 -61.08 13.10
C ALA A 104 -4.90 -62.08 12.32
N GLY A 105 -3.67 -61.66 12.01
CA GLY A 105 -2.69 -62.47 11.28
C GLY A 105 -2.90 -62.59 9.77
N ILE A 106 -3.91 -61.92 9.17
CA ILE A 106 -4.16 -61.94 7.72
C ILE A 106 -4.10 -60.51 7.15
N ASN A 107 -3.06 -60.24 6.36
CA ASN A 107 -3.01 -59.05 5.51
C ASN A 107 -4.05 -59.20 4.39
N ARG A 108 -5.07 -58.34 4.38
CA ARG A 108 -6.07 -58.34 3.31
C ARG A 108 -5.49 -57.83 2.00
N VAL A 109 -5.99 -58.43 0.93
CA VAL A 109 -5.73 -57.99 -0.45
C VAL A 109 -6.48 -56.68 -0.71
N VAL A 110 -5.78 -55.70 -1.29
CA VAL A 110 -6.32 -54.40 -1.70
C VAL A 110 -6.79 -54.49 -3.16
N LYS A 111 -7.95 -53.88 -3.44
CA LYS A 111 -8.46 -53.65 -4.79
C LYS A 111 -8.34 -52.16 -5.08
N LEU A 112 -7.81 -51.80 -6.25
CA LEU A 112 -7.87 -50.45 -6.78
C LEU A 112 -8.94 -50.38 -7.89
N ASP A 113 -9.92 -49.50 -7.73
CA ASP A 113 -10.77 -49.08 -8.84
C ASP A 113 -10.13 -47.84 -9.47
N VAL A 114 -9.56 -47.98 -10.68
CA VAL A 114 -8.89 -46.89 -11.40
C VAL A 114 -9.79 -46.38 -12.52
N ILE A 115 -10.02 -45.06 -12.54
CA ILE A 115 -10.90 -44.38 -13.49
C ILE A 115 -10.14 -43.18 -14.07
N ILE A 116 -10.00 -43.10 -15.40
CA ILE A 116 -9.39 -41.96 -16.11
C ILE A 116 -10.45 -41.29 -16.97
N GLU A 117 -10.83 -40.06 -16.61
CA GLU A 117 -11.88 -39.25 -17.25
C GLU A 117 -13.19 -40.02 -17.59
N GLY A 118 -13.55 -40.99 -16.74
CA GLY A 118 -14.74 -41.85 -16.88
C GLY A 118 -14.48 -43.26 -17.42
N GLN A 119 -13.32 -43.52 -18.05
CA GLN A 119 -12.92 -44.84 -18.50
C GLN A 119 -12.37 -45.68 -17.34
N ILE A 120 -12.96 -46.85 -17.11
CA ILE A 120 -12.54 -47.78 -16.04
C ILE A 120 -11.39 -48.66 -16.53
N ILE A 121 -10.24 -48.60 -15.85
CA ILE A 121 -9.09 -49.47 -16.12
C ILE A 121 -9.28 -50.77 -15.33
N LYS A 122 -9.53 -51.87 -16.05
CA LYS A 122 -9.93 -53.16 -15.44
C LYS A 122 -8.78 -53.89 -14.73
N HIS A 123 -7.55 -53.74 -15.25
CA HIS A 123 -6.37 -54.47 -14.80
C HIS A 123 -5.15 -53.55 -14.80
N PHE A 124 -4.27 -53.72 -13.82
CA PHE A 124 -2.98 -53.03 -13.75
C PHE A 124 -1.91 -54.03 -13.31
N LYS A 125 -0.64 -53.78 -13.67
CA LYS A 125 0.50 -54.58 -13.23
C LYS A 125 1.02 -54.11 -11.87
N HIS A 126 1.09 -52.79 -11.69
CA HIS A 126 1.63 -52.15 -10.50
C HIS A 126 1.09 -50.72 -10.38
N PHE A 127 0.82 -50.28 -9.15
CA PHE A 127 0.48 -48.89 -8.84
C PHE A 127 1.29 -48.41 -7.65
N LYS A 128 1.92 -47.25 -7.80
CA LYS A 128 2.63 -46.55 -6.73
C LYS A 128 2.10 -45.12 -6.62
N LEU A 129 1.89 -44.67 -5.39
CA LEU A 129 1.46 -43.31 -5.06
C LEU A 129 2.29 -42.81 -3.87
N VAL A 130 2.94 -41.67 -4.02
CA VAL A 130 3.69 -40.96 -2.98
C VAL A 130 2.93 -39.67 -2.68
N GLN A 131 2.55 -39.45 -1.42
CA GLN A 131 1.84 -38.28 -0.96
C GLN A 131 2.64 -37.56 0.13
N SER A 132 2.60 -36.23 0.15
CA SER A 132 3.31 -35.40 1.11
C SER A 132 2.51 -34.13 1.39
N ALA A 133 2.47 -33.70 2.65
CA ALA A 133 1.86 -32.44 3.06
C ALA A 133 2.60 -31.21 2.51
N ALA A 134 3.87 -31.36 2.12
CA ALA A 134 4.75 -30.26 1.71
C ALA A 134 5.13 -30.28 0.22
N LYS A 135 4.72 -31.29 -0.56
CA LYS A 135 5.12 -31.46 -1.96
C LYS A 135 3.93 -31.91 -2.81
N HIS A 136 4.05 -31.80 -4.14
CA HIS A 136 3.12 -32.45 -5.04
C HIS A 136 3.13 -33.97 -4.79
N HIS A 137 1.96 -34.60 -4.78
CA HIS A 137 1.87 -36.05 -4.75
C HIS A 137 2.27 -36.57 -6.13
N GLU A 138 2.90 -37.73 -6.19
CA GLU A 138 3.35 -38.37 -7.42
C GLU A 138 2.71 -39.76 -7.53
N PHE A 139 2.24 -40.14 -8.71
CA PHE A 139 1.78 -41.51 -8.97
C PHE A 139 2.42 -42.10 -10.22
N ASN A 140 2.55 -43.43 -10.21
CA ASN A 140 3.02 -44.25 -11.31
C ASN A 140 2.12 -45.49 -11.43
N LEU A 141 1.41 -45.60 -12.55
CA LEU A 141 0.51 -46.69 -12.88
C LEU A 141 1.05 -47.45 -14.09
N ILE A 142 1.40 -48.71 -13.89
CA ILE A 142 1.91 -49.60 -14.93
C ILE A 142 0.80 -50.55 -15.36
N LEU A 143 0.46 -50.53 -16.65
CA LEU A 143 -0.54 -51.39 -17.28
C LEU A 143 0.13 -52.40 -18.22
N ALA A 144 -0.56 -53.50 -18.51
CA ALA A 144 -0.16 -54.40 -19.60
C ALA A 144 -0.48 -53.76 -20.97
N HIS A 145 0.29 -54.12 -22.00
CA HIS A 145 0.12 -53.61 -23.38
C HIS A 145 -1.32 -53.75 -23.93
N ASP A 146 -2.06 -54.74 -23.48
CA ASP A 146 -3.39 -55.16 -23.91
C ASP A 146 -4.52 -54.67 -22.98
N THR A 147 -4.20 -53.85 -21.98
CA THR A 147 -5.15 -53.42 -20.93
C THR A 147 -6.30 -52.56 -21.46
N LEU A 148 -6.06 -51.77 -22.51
CA LEU A 148 -7.01 -50.77 -22.99
C LEU A 148 -8.06 -51.35 -23.96
N GLY A 149 -7.72 -52.46 -24.62
CA GLY A 149 -8.60 -53.22 -25.50
C GLY A 149 -7.85 -53.74 -26.70
N ASN A 150 -7.11 -52.85 -27.37
CA ASN A 150 -6.11 -53.22 -28.37
C ASN A 150 -4.72 -53.36 -27.72
N ALA A 151 -3.81 -54.04 -28.42
CA ALA A 151 -2.41 -54.19 -27.98
C ALA A 151 -1.61 -52.93 -28.35
N GLU A 152 -1.42 -52.06 -27.37
CA GLU A 152 -0.60 -50.86 -27.46
C GLU A 152 0.88 -51.20 -27.68
N ASN A 153 1.56 -50.37 -28.47
CA ASN A 153 2.99 -50.45 -28.75
C ASN A 153 3.65 -49.08 -28.51
N HIS A 154 4.85 -48.86 -29.05
CA HIS A 154 5.58 -47.59 -28.90
C HIS A 154 4.85 -46.36 -29.48
N ASN A 155 3.80 -46.53 -30.27
CA ASN A 155 2.95 -45.45 -30.79
C ASN A 155 1.94 -44.90 -29.75
N LEU A 156 1.60 -45.68 -28.71
CA LEU A 156 0.66 -45.28 -27.63
C LEU A 156 -0.70 -44.73 -28.13
N GLU A 157 -1.29 -45.38 -29.15
CA GLU A 157 -2.43 -44.85 -29.92
C GLU A 157 -3.68 -44.60 -29.07
N GLU A 158 -4.01 -45.51 -28.15
CA GLU A 158 -5.08 -45.33 -27.18
C GLU A 158 -4.59 -44.58 -25.93
N ALA A 159 -3.39 -44.91 -25.42
CA ALA A 159 -2.87 -44.39 -24.16
C ALA A 159 -2.61 -42.88 -24.17
N GLN A 160 -2.22 -42.30 -25.32
CA GLN A 160 -2.01 -40.85 -25.46
C GLN A 160 -3.24 -40.01 -25.08
N ASN A 161 -4.45 -40.57 -25.21
CA ASN A 161 -5.71 -39.89 -24.86
C ASN A 161 -5.84 -39.62 -23.35
N PHE A 162 -5.02 -40.28 -22.51
CA PHE A 162 -4.96 -40.05 -21.07
C PHE A 162 -4.08 -38.86 -20.67
N LEU A 163 -3.27 -38.30 -21.56
CA LEU A 163 -2.41 -37.16 -21.22
C LEU A 163 -3.25 -35.93 -20.86
N GLY A 164 -2.96 -35.29 -19.72
CA GLY A 164 -3.72 -34.15 -19.18
C GLY A 164 -5.09 -34.51 -18.57
N LYS A 165 -5.42 -35.81 -18.46
CA LYS A 165 -6.72 -36.28 -17.97
C LYS A 165 -6.76 -36.45 -16.46
N ARG A 166 -7.97 -36.28 -15.89
CA ARG A 166 -8.24 -36.50 -14.46
C ARG A 166 -8.28 -38.01 -14.17
N ILE A 167 -7.39 -38.48 -13.31
CA ILE A 167 -7.42 -39.84 -12.77
C ILE A 167 -8.08 -39.86 -11.39
N THR A 168 -8.79 -40.93 -11.08
CA THR A 168 -9.27 -41.27 -9.74
C THR A 168 -8.92 -42.72 -9.43
N VAL A 169 -8.28 -42.93 -8.30
CA VAL A 169 -7.90 -44.26 -7.80
C VAL A 169 -8.61 -44.46 -6.47
N VAL A 170 -9.48 -45.46 -6.39
CA VAL A 170 -10.20 -45.79 -5.15
C VAL A 170 -9.60 -47.03 -4.53
N PHE A 171 -8.99 -46.87 -3.36
CA PHE A 171 -8.47 -47.94 -2.51
C PHE A 171 -9.62 -48.60 -1.77
N LYS A 172 -9.73 -49.93 -1.86
CA LYS A 172 -10.73 -50.76 -1.15
C LYS A 172 -10.10 -52.07 -0.68
N TYR A 173 -10.67 -52.72 0.33
CA TYR A 173 -10.38 -54.13 0.55
C TYR A 173 -11.15 -55.01 -0.45
N LYS A 174 -10.50 -56.06 -0.93
CA LYS A 174 -11.13 -57.06 -1.80
C LYS A 174 -12.23 -57.81 -1.03
N ASP A 175 -13.31 -58.12 -1.74
CA ASP A 175 -14.43 -58.96 -1.28
C ASP A 175 -15.23 -58.41 -0.06
N ILE A 176 -15.18 -57.08 0.19
CA ILE A 176 -16.06 -56.38 1.14
C ILE A 176 -16.96 -55.40 0.38
N ILE A 177 -18.28 -55.61 0.41
CA ILE A 177 -19.26 -54.79 -0.35
C ILE A 177 -19.54 -53.43 0.34
N GLN A 178 -19.51 -53.40 1.67
CA GLN A 178 -19.63 -52.18 2.48
C GLN A 178 -18.39 -52.05 3.37
N GLY A 179 -17.25 -51.74 2.74
CA GLY A 179 -15.95 -51.62 3.40
C GLY A 179 -15.45 -50.18 3.46
N ALA A 180 -14.34 -49.99 4.16
CA ALA A 180 -13.56 -48.76 4.09
C ALA A 180 -13.07 -48.52 2.64
N GLU A 181 -13.20 -47.26 2.17
CA GLU A 181 -12.66 -46.80 0.90
C GLU A 181 -11.94 -45.46 1.04
N ARG A 182 -10.94 -45.18 0.19
CA ARG A 182 -10.29 -43.85 0.08
C ARG A 182 -10.02 -43.52 -1.39
N ASN A 183 -10.37 -42.30 -1.79
CA ASN A 183 -10.06 -41.76 -3.09
C ASN A 183 -8.70 -41.06 -3.11
N PHE A 184 -7.93 -41.27 -4.17
CA PHE A 184 -6.91 -40.34 -4.64
C PHE A 184 -7.35 -39.77 -6.00
N VAL A 185 -7.24 -38.46 -6.17
CA VAL A 185 -7.51 -37.73 -7.42
C VAL A 185 -6.23 -37.03 -7.86
N GLY A 186 -5.90 -37.18 -9.15
CA GLY A 186 -4.71 -36.58 -9.75
C GLY A 186 -4.91 -36.22 -11.22
N VAL A 187 -3.83 -35.78 -11.86
CA VAL A 187 -3.75 -35.49 -13.29
C VAL A 187 -2.58 -36.27 -13.90
N VAL A 188 -2.84 -36.97 -15.01
CA VAL A 188 -1.80 -37.67 -15.77
C VAL A 188 -0.97 -36.65 -16.55
N THR A 189 0.34 -36.60 -16.31
CA THR A 189 1.26 -35.64 -16.96
C THR A 189 2.29 -36.32 -17.85
N GLU A 190 2.45 -37.65 -17.75
CA GLU A 190 3.33 -38.44 -18.59
C GLU A 190 2.61 -39.72 -19.02
N VAL A 191 2.66 -40.01 -20.32
CA VAL A 191 2.25 -41.29 -20.92
C VAL A 191 3.48 -41.85 -21.63
N GLY A 192 3.87 -43.08 -21.33
CA GLY A 192 5.04 -43.72 -21.90
C GLY A 192 4.85 -45.21 -22.16
N PHE A 193 5.74 -45.77 -22.98
CA PHE A 193 5.85 -47.20 -23.23
C PHE A 193 7.16 -47.72 -22.64
N SER A 194 7.12 -48.81 -21.87
CA SER A 194 8.34 -49.46 -21.36
C SER A 194 8.37 -50.93 -21.75
N GLN A 195 9.51 -51.40 -22.24
CA GLN A 195 9.70 -52.79 -22.65
C GLN A 195 10.98 -53.37 -22.06
N GLU A 196 10.82 -54.35 -21.18
CA GLU A 196 11.92 -55.13 -20.62
C GLU A 196 12.17 -56.38 -21.48
N LYS A 197 13.35 -57.00 -21.32
CA LYS A 197 13.85 -58.08 -22.20
C LYS A 197 12.85 -59.24 -22.33
N GLY A 198 12.25 -59.38 -23.51
CA GLY A 198 11.27 -60.44 -23.82
C GLY A 198 9.83 -60.16 -23.36
N SER A 199 9.56 -59.00 -22.75
CA SER A 199 8.21 -58.56 -22.42
C SER A 199 7.48 -58.05 -23.67
N LEU A 200 6.15 -58.22 -23.72
CA LEU A 200 5.28 -57.60 -24.74
C LEU A 200 5.12 -56.09 -24.56
N GLY A 201 5.69 -55.52 -23.49
CA GLY A 201 5.64 -54.11 -23.16
C GLY A 201 4.68 -53.80 -22.01
N ASN A 202 4.77 -52.56 -21.54
CA ASN A 202 3.91 -51.96 -20.54
C ASN A 202 3.56 -50.53 -20.98
N ILE A 203 2.35 -50.11 -20.65
CA ILE A 203 1.96 -48.70 -20.69
C ILE A 203 2.28 -48.13 -19.31
N VAL A 204 2.95 -46.98 -19.26
CA VAL A 204 3.35 -46.30 -18.02
C VAL A 204 2.64 -44.96 -17.99
N LEU A 205 1.75 -44.77 -17.03
CA LEU A 205 1.04 -43.51 -16.79
C LEU A 205 1.59 -42.90 -15.50
N LYS A 206 2.27 -41.77 -15.60
CA LYS A 206 2.69 -41.00 -14.41
C LYS A 206 1.94 -39.68 -14.34
N GLY A 207 1.89 -39.13 -13.15
CA GLY A 207 1.30 -37.83 -12.94
C GLY A 207 1.37 -37.40 -11.50
N TYR A 208 0.67 -36.30 -11.21
CA TYR A 208 0.78 -35.61 -9.94
C TYR A 208 -0.60 -35.33 -9.33
N SER A 209 -0.61 -34.86 -8.08
CA SER A 209 -1.77 -34.16 -7.52
C SER A 209 -2.14 -32.92 -8.36
N PRO A 210 -3.40 -32.45 -8.32
CA PRO A 210 -3.85 -31.29 -9.08
C PRO A 210 -3.06 -30.01 -8.79
N THR A 211 -2.40 -29.93 -7.64
CA THR A 211 -1.49 -28.83 -7.27
C THR A 211 -0.38 -28.58 -8.29
N VAL A 212 0.03 -29.55 -9.12
CA VAL A 212 0.99 -29.32 -10.21
C VAL A 212 0.48 -28.32 -11.24
N LEU A 213 -0.85 -28.21 -11.41
CA LEU A 213 -1.47 -27.25 -12.34
C LEU A 213 -1.41 -25.81 -11.80
N LEU A 214 -1.17 -25.64 -10.50
CA LEU A 214 -0.88 -24.35 -9.87
C LEU A 214 0.61 -23.98 -9.99
N ASP A 215 1.49 -24.97 -10.17
CA ASP A 215 2.94 -24.79 -10.34
C ASP A 215 3.34 -24.75 -11.84
N ALA A 216 2.57 -23.97 -12.60
CA ALA A 216 2.74 -23.78 -14.04
C ALA A 216 3.76 -22.65 -14.33
N ALA A 217 3.54 -21.87 -15.39
CA ALA A 217 4.38 -20.71 -15.67
C ALA A 217 4.23 -19.61 -14.58
N PRO A 218 5.29 -18.85 -14.26
CA PRO A 218 5.20 -17.66 -13.43
C PRO A 218 4.19 -16.64 -13.95
N HIS A 219 3.45 -16.00 -13.04
CA HIS A 219 2.42 -15.00 -13.37
C HIS A 219 2.65 -13.70 -12.59
N ILE A 220 2.10 -12.59 -13.10
CA ILE A 220 2.08 -11.29 -12.41
C ILE A 220 0.63 -10.83 -12.30
N GLN A 221 0.15 -10.65 -11.07
CA GLN A 221 -1.16 -10.06 -10.78
C GLN A 221 -1.21 -9.41 -9.39
N SER A 222 -2.29 -8.67 -9.11
CA SER A 222 -2.49 -7.94 -7.85
C SER A 222 -3.91 -8.07 -7.32
N PHE A 223 -4.03 -8.06 -5.99
CA PHE A 223 -5.30 -8.17 -5.28
C PHE A 223 -5.47 -7.03 -4.27
N GLY A 224 -6.66 -6.44 -4.23
CA GLY A 224 -7.01 -5.34 -3.33
C GLY A 224 -6.61 -3.97 -3.88
N GLY A 225 -5.86 -3.20 -3.09
CA GLY A 225 -5.33 -1.89 -3.45
C GLY A 225 -6.37 -0.78 -3.38
N SER A 226 -7.34 -0.80 -4.31
CA SER A 226 -8.46 0.16 -4.32
C SER A 226 -9.34 0.04 -3.06
N GLN A 227 -9.56 -1.18 -2.58
CA GLN A 227 -10.20 -1.54 -1.31
C GLN A 227 -9.54 -2.82 -0.74
N PRO A 228 -9.55 -3.06 0.58
CA PRO A 228 -9.10 -4.31 1.16
C PRO A 228 -9.92 -5.51 0.69
N ILE A 229 -9.25 -6.65 0.48
CA ILE A 229 -9.84 -7.90 0.01
C ILE A 229 -9.55 -9.03 1.01
N SER A 230 -10.48 -9.98 1.20
CA SER A 230 -10.26 -11.09 2.13
C SER A 230 -9.23 -12.08 1.59
N LEU A 231 -8.38 -12.64 2.46
CA LEU A 231 -7.43 -13.69 2.05
C LEU A 231 -8.16 -14.92 1.48
N ASN A 232 -9.35 -15.21 1.99
CA ASN A 232 -10.24 -16.25 1.44
C ASN A 232 -10.61 -15.98 -0.03
N SER A 233 -10.92 -14.72 -0.39
CA SER A 233 -11.23 -14.34 -1.76
C SER A 233 -10.02 -14.46 -2.70
N ILE A 234 -8.84 -14.04 -2.23
CA ILE A 234 -7.58 -14.19 -2.97
C ILE A 234 -7.30 -15.66 -3.27
N ALA A 235 -7.22 -16.50 -2.22
CA ALA A 235 -6.89 -17.91 -2.38
C ALA A 235 -7.94 -18.66 -3.21
N TYR A 236 -9.23 -18.36 -3.05
CA TYR A 236 -10.29 -18.93 -3.89
C TYR A 236 -10.11 -18.56 -5.37
N HIS A 237 -9.79 -17.30 -5.68
CA HIS A 237 -9.57 -16.85 -7.05
C HIS A 237 -8.38 -17.56 -7.69
N VAL A 238 -7.22 -17.50 -7.04
CA VAL A 238 -5.96 -18.09 -7.55
C VAL A 238 -6.07 -19.61 -7.73
N ILE A 239 -6.73 -20.33 -6.81
CA ILE A 239 -6.96 -21.78 -6.96
C ILE A 239 -7.95 -22.06 -8.12
N SER A 240 -9.00 -21.24 -8.27
CA SER A 240 -9.98 -21.39 -9.36
C SER A 240 -9.38 -21.12 -10.74
N GLU A 241 -8.43 -20.19 -10.83
CA GLU A 241 -7.71 -19.81 -12.04
C GLU A 241 -6.90 -21.01 -12.59
N GLY A 242 -6.04 -21.61 -11.76
CA GLY A 242 -5.17 -22.71 -12.20
C GLY A 242 -5.80 -24.11 -12.20
N LEU A 243 -6.75 -24.42 -11.31
CA LEU A 243 -7.42 -25.75 -11.31
C LEU A 243 -8.65 -25.81 -12.25
N GLY A 244 -9.19 -24.64 -12.63
CA GLY A 244 -10.44 -24.52 -13.36
C GLY A 244 -11.67 -24.83 -12.50
N GLN A 245 -12.81 -24.24 -12.86
CA GLN A 245 -14.05 -24.43 -12.11
C GLN A 245 -14.56 -25.88 -12.20
N ASN A 246 -14.78 -26.51 -11.05
CA ASN A 246 -15.41 -27.83 -10.87
C ASN A 246 -14.65 -29.07 -11.40
N ARG A 247 -13.36 -28.99 -11.75
CA ARG A 247 -12.56 -30.19 -12.12
C ARG A 247 -11.93 -30.91 -10.92
N PHE A 248 -11.50 -30.14 -9.93
CA PHE A 248 -10.81 -30.61 -8.73
C PHE A 248 -11.36 -29.89 -7.50
N ASP A 249 -11.48 -30.61 -6.39
CA ASP A 249 -12.08 -30.09 -5.17
C ASP A 249 -11.05 -29.32 -4.33
N PHE A 250 -11.46 -28.19 -3.77
CA PHE A 250 -10.64 -27.38 -2.89
C PHE A 250 -11.48 -26.68 -1.81
N ARG A 251 -10.85 -26.41 -0.68
CA ARG A 251 -11.44 -25.77 0.51
C ARG A 251 -10.58 -24.57 0.92
N VAL A 252 -11.23 -23.43 1.11
CA VAL A 252 -10.60 -22.18 1.57
C VAL A 252 -11.31 -21.71 2.84
N ASP A 253 -10.57 -21.66 3.96
CA ASP A 253 -11.05 -21.27 5.30
C ASP A 253 -9.90 -20.64 6.10
N ALA A 254 -9.38 -19.52 5.60
CA ALA A 254 -8.29 -18.77 6.20
C ALA A 254 -8.71 -18.15 7.56
N GLN A 255 -7.78 -18.15 8.53
CA GLN A 255 -7.94 -17.45 9.81
C GLN A 255 -7.78 -15.93 9.65
N HIS A 256 -6.87 -15.52 8.76
CA HIS A 256 -6.57 -14.11 8.53
C HIS A 256 -7.71 -13.39 7.79
N GLY A 257 -7.85 -12.09 8.09
CA GLY A 257 -8.92 -11.26 7.57
C GLY A 257 -8.63 -10.66 6.20
N ASN A 258 -8.69 -9.32 6.12
CA ASN A 258 -8.52 -8.59 4.88
C ASN A 258 -7.08 -8.09 4.72
N VAL A 259 -6.55 -8.28 3.52
CA VAL A 259 -5.26 -7.74 3.06
C VAL A 259 -5.52 -6.43 2.31
N SER A 260 -4.69 -5.41 2.56
CA SER A 260 -4.85 -4.10 1.90
C SER A 260 -4.42 -4.13 0.44
N TYR A 261 -3.29 -4.77 0.15
CA TYR A 261 -2.74 -5.01 -1.18
C TYR A 261 -1.82 -6.23 -1.11
N SER A 262 -1.92 -7.14 -2.07
CA SER A 262 -0.93 -8.20 -2.30
C SER A 262 -0.71 -8.40 -3.78
N SER A 263 0.48 -8.80 -4.17
CA SER A 263 0.82 -9.15 -5.56
C SER A 263 1.48 -10.51 -5.63
N GLN A 264 0.98 -11.31 -6.57
CA GLN A 264 1.71 -12.44 -7.15
C GLN A 264 2.68 -11.82 -8.16
N TYR A 265 3.98 -11.97 -7.95
CA TYR A 265 5.00 -11.31 -8.77
C TYR A 265 6.06 -12.29 -9.24
N GLU A 266 6.07 -12.56 -10.55
CA GLU A 266 7.02 -13.48 -11.23
C GLU A 266 7.13 -14.84 -10.53
N GLU A 267 5.99 -15.34 -10.04
CA GLU A 267 5.91 -16.60 -9.29
C GLU A 267 4.69 -17.42 -9.73
N THR A 268 4.73 -18.74 -9.56
CA THR A 268 3.60 -19.64 -9.87
C THR A 268 2.45 -19.45 -8.89
N HIS A 269 1.24 -19.90 -9.23
CA HIS A 269 0.11 -19.85 -8.28
C HIS A 269 0.38 -20.71 -7.04
N TYR A 270 1.09 -21.84 -7.19
CA TYR A 270 1.49 -22.70 -6.08
C TYR A 270 2.48 -21.98 -5.16
N ASN A 271 3.52 -21.35 -5.72
CA ASN A 271 4.48 -20.55 -4.96
C ASN A 271 3.81 -19.41 -4.21
N TYR A 272 2.91 -18.67 -4.88
CA TYR A 272 2.15 -17.59 -4.26
C TYR A 272 1.30 -18.09 -3.09
N LEU A 273 0.55 -19.18 -3.26
CA LEU A 273 -0.28 -19.76 -2.21
C LEU A 273 0.56 -20.30 -1.03
N ALA A 274 1.66 -21.00 -1.31
CA ALA A 274 2.59 -21.47 -0.28
C ALA A 274 3.20 -20.31 0.51
N ARG A 275 3.64 -19.25 -0.20
CA ARG A 275 4.13 -18.00 0.40
C ARG A 275 3.06 -17.31 1.24
N MET A 276 1.83 -17.17 0.74
CA MET A 276 0.70 -16.58 1.50
C MET A 276 0.38 -17.40 2.76
N ALA A 277 0.41 -18.74 2.67
CA ALA A 277 0.17 -19.60 3.82
C ALA A 277 1.29 -19.50 4.88
N GLU A 278 2.57 -19.47 4.46
CA GLU A 278 3.69 -19.12 5.34
C GLU A 278 3.41 -17.78 6.03
N ALA A 279 3.13 -16.77 5.21
CA ALA A 279 3.14 -15.37 5.58
C ALA A 279 2.04 -15.03 6.61
N TYR A 280 0.84 -15.59 6.46
CA TYR A 280 -0.30 -15.38 7.36
C TYR A 280 -0.49 -16.47 8.42
N GLY A 281 0.31 -17.54 8.40
CA GLY A 281 0.22 -18.64 9.37
C GLY A 281 -0.85 -19.69 9.05
N GLU A 282 -1.39 -19.68 7.83
CA GLU A 282 -2.35 -20.65 7.33
C GLU A 282 -1.67 -21.99 6.99
N GLN A 283 -2.46 -23.05 6.81
CA GLN A 283 -1.99 -24.34 6.30
C GLN A 283 -2.33 -24.45 4.81
N PHE A 284 -1.43 -25.03 4.02
CA PHE A 284 -1.62 -25.26 2.58
C PHE A 284 -1.09 -26.65 2.21
N TYR A 285 -2.00 -27.58 1.88
CA TYR A 285 -1.65 -28.96 1.54
C TYR A 285 -2.78 -29.67 0.78
N TYR A 286 -2.45 -30.75 0.07
CA TYR A 286 -3.42 -31.62 -0.60
C TYR A 286 -3.63 -32.89 0.23
N ASP A 287 -4.88 -33.27 0.51
CA ASP A 287 -5.17 -34.48 1.30
C ASP A 287 -5.27 -35.77 0.44
N GLY A 288 -5.13 -35.63 -0.88
CA GLY A 288 -5.31 -36.70 -1.87
C GLY A 288 -6.61 -36.57 -2.68
N GLU A 289 -7.60 -35.82 -2.21
CA GLU A 289 -8.87 -35.56 -2.90
C GLU A 289 -9.21 -34.07 -2.92
N VAL A 290 -8.96 -33.35 -1.81
CA VAL A 290 -9.24 -31.92 -1.63
C VAL A 290 -7.96 -31.13 -1.34
N LEU A 291 -7.79 -29.98 -2.00
CA LEU A 291 -6.75 -28.99 -1.69
C LEU A 291 -7.23 -28.04 -0.59
N HIS A 292 -6.51 -27.98 0.54
CA HIS A 292 -6.86 -27.12 1.67
C HIS A 292 -5.98 -25.88 1.71
N PHE A 293 -6.58 -24.71 1.88
CA PHE A 293 -5.93 -23.46 2.23
C PHE A 293 -6.62 -22.85 3.46
N GLY A 294 -5.88 -22.61 4.54
CA GLY A 294 -6.42 -22.02 5.77
C GLY A 294 -6.30 -22.92 7.00
N LYS A 295 -7.37 -23.02 7.78
CA LYS A 295 -7.48 -23.95 8.92
C LYS A 295 -7.42 -25.40 8.46
N LEU A 296 -6.73 -26.24 9.24
CA LEU A 296 -6.91 -27.70 9.16
C LEU A 296 -8.41 -28.04 9.20
N PRO A 297 -8.88 -28.98 8.37
CA PRO A 297 -10.26 -29.45 8.40
C PRO A 297 -10.58 -30.09 9.77
N PRO A 298 -11.87 -30.20 10.13
CA PRO A 298 -12.28 -30.92 11.35
C PRO A 298 -11.66 -32.32 11.39
N GLN A 299 -10.95 -32.61 12.48
CA GLN A 299 -10.25 -33.88 12.65
C GLN A 299 -11.23 -35.02 12.89
N GLU A 300 -11.01 -36.13 12.20
CA GLU A 300 -11.86 -37.32 12.28
C GLU A 300 -11.50 -38.23 13.46
N LYS A 301 -12.23 -39.35 13.59
CA LYS A 301 -11.85 -40.43 14.49
C LYS A 301 -10.50 -41.01 14.02
N PRO A 302 -9.48 -41.11 14.90
CA PRO A 302 -8.17 -41.56 14.49
C PRO A 302 -8.18 -42.99 13.94
N VAL A 303 -7.38 -43.24 12.91
CA VAL A 303 -7.13 -44.60 12.42
C VAL A 303 -6.29 -45.35 13.47
N LYS A 304 -6.80 -46.48 13.95
CA LYS A 304 -6.07 -47.30 14.93
C LYS A 304 -4.94 -48.07 14.25
N LEU A 305 -3.70 -47.83 14.69
CA LEU A 305 -2.48 -48.46 14.16
C LEU A 305 -1.79 -49.28 15.27
N THR A 306 -1.87 -50.61 15.20
CA THR A 306 -1.31 -51.51 16.22
C THR A 306 0.00 -52.16 15.72
N TYR A 307 1.10 -51.93 16.44
CA TYR A 307 2.41 -52.51 16.10
C TYR A 307 2.40 -54.03 16.17
N GLY A 308 3.01 -54.68 15.18
CA GLY A 308 3.01 -56.14 15.03
C GLY A 308 1.71 -56.72 14.47
N SER A 309 0.78 -55.86 14.04
CA SER A 309 -0.49 -56.26 13.40
C SER A 309 -0.74 -55.46 12.12
N SER A 310 -0.95 -54.15 12.23
CA SER A 310 -1.21 -53.26 11.09
C SER A 310 -0.03 -52.34 10.74
N VAL A 311 0.99 -52.31 11.60
CA VAL A 311 2.22 -51.52 11.46
C VAL A 311 3.45 -52.34 11.89
N SER A 312 4.55 -52.17 11.17
CA SER A 312 5.87 -52.75 11.43
C SER A 312 6.97 -51.68 11.26
N ASP A 313 8.22 -52.05 11.54
CA ASP A 313 9.42 -51.23 11.28
C ASP A 313 9.36 -49.78 11.81
N ILE A 314 8.75 -49.58 12.99
CA ILE A 314 8.56 -48.25 13.57
C ILE A 314 9.89 -47.63 13.96
N ALA A 315 10.17 -46.44 13.41
CA ALA A 315 11.28 -45.57 13.80
C ALA A 315 10.74 -44.27 14.39
N ILE A 316 11.11 -43.98 15.64
CA ILE A 316 10.75 -42.75 16.36
C ILE A 316 11.99 -41.86 16.44
N LYS A 317 11.88 -40.62 15.95
CA LYS A 317 12.97 -39.65 15.82
C LYS A 317 12.62 -38.38 16.61
N MET A 318 13.53 -37.95 17.49
CA MET A 318 13.51 -36.61 18.09
C MET A 318 14.53 -35.73 17.36
N LYS A 319 14.16 -34.50 17.02
CA LYS A 319 15.03 -33.49 16.41
C LYS A 319 15.14 -32.27 17.34
N ALA A 320 16.35 -31.75 17.48
CA ALA A 320 16.58 -30.44 18.06
C ALA A 320 16.74 -29.43 16.92
N GLN A 321 15.96 -28.34 16.93
CA GLN A 321 15.99 -27.33 15.86
C GLN A 321 15.59 -25.94 16.35
N HIS A 322 15.73 -24.90 15.51
CA HIS A 322 15.33 -23.54 15.89
C HIS A 322 13.81 -23.39 15.86
N VAL A 323 13.19 -23.25 17.03
CA VAL A 323 11.72 -23.18 17.20
C VAL A 323 11.21 -21.79 17.59
N SER A 324 12.09 -20.80 17.75
CA SER A 324 11.78 -19.48 18.32
C SER A 324 12.11 -18.32 17.36
N PRO A 325 11.50 -18.25 16.16
CA PRO A 325 11.67 -17.11 15.26
C PRO A 325 11.16 -15.82 15.91
N SER A 326 11.77 -14.69 15.59
CA SER A 326 11.30 -13.37 16.02
C SER A 326 11.11 -12.47 14.80
N PHE A 327 9.91 -11.93 14.62
CA PHE A 327 9.60 -11.08 13.47
C PHE A 327 9.36 -9.63 13.87
N TYR A 328 9.75 -8.71 12.99
CA TYR A 328 9.43 -7.30 13.08
C TYR A 328 8.87 -6.74 11.77
N GLY A 329 8.09 -5.67 11.89
CA GLY A 329 7.56 -4.88 10.78
C GLY A 329 7.50 -3.40 11.14
N TYR A 330 7.05 -2.58 10.18
CA TYR A 330 6.91 -1.14 10.37
C TYR A 330 5.67 -0.64 9.63
N ASN A 331 4.72 -0.08 10.38
CA ASN A 331 3.56 0.60 9.82
C ASN A 331 3.91 2.07 9.56
N SER A 332 4.23 2.38 8.30
CA SER A 332 4.60 3.74 7.91
C SER A 332 3.49 4.78 8.05
N SER A 333 2.22 4.35 8.01
CA SER A 333 1.06 5.24 8.12
C SER A 333 0.82 5.70 9.56
N LYS A 334 1.31 4.94 10.55
CA LYS A 334 1.28 5.28 11.99
C LYS A 334 2.64 5.70 12.56
N ASN A 335 3.73 5.51 11.82
CA ASN A 335 5.11 5.57 12.31
C ASN A 335 5.35 4.62 13.51
N GLU A 336 4.91 3.37 13.36
CA GLU A 336 4.91 2.37 14.43
C GLU A 336 5.77 1.16 14.05
N LYS A 337 6.81 0.87 14.85
CA LYS A 337 7.54 -0.42 14.76
C LYS A 337 6.71 -1.49 15.45
N MET A 338 6.46 -2.58 14.74
CA MET A 338 5.72 -3.74 15.25
C MET A 338 6.70 -4.90 15.46
N THR A 339 6.52 -5.65 16.53
CA THR A 339 7.32 -6.83 16.88
C THR A 339 6.39 -7.92 17.39
N GLY A 340 6.65 -9.17 17.04
CA GLY A 340 5.87 -10.29 17.55
C GLY A 340 6.10 -10.53 19.05
N GLY A 341 5.09 -11.05 19.71
CA GLY A 341 5.13 -11.53 21.09
C GLY A 341 5.75 -12.93 21.20
N SER A 342 5.33 -13.68 22.22
CA SER A 342 5.78 -15.08 22.41
C SER A 342 5.05 -16.01 21.45
N SER A 343 5.80 -16.72 20.60
CA SER A 343 5.29 -17.73 19.67
C SER A 343 5.40 -19.16 20.21
N LYS A 344 5.41 -19.35 21.54
CA LYS A 344 5.57 -20.69 22.15
C LYS A 344 4.44 -21.63 21.75
N ILE A 345 4.81 -22.82 21.27
CA ILE A 345 3.88 -23.87 20.87
C ILE A 345 3.76 -24.90 21.99
N ASN A 346 2.53 -25.34 22.25
CA ASN A 346 2.24 -26.36 23.27
C ASN A 346 2.18 -27.73 22.61
N HIS A 347 2.85 -28.70 23.23
CA HIS A 347 2.77 -30.12 22.89
C HIS A 347 2.17 -30.88 24.08
N THR A 348 1.25 -31.79 23.77
CA THR A 348 0.63 -32.74 24.72
C THR A 348 1.44 -34.04 24.76
N SER A 349 2.02 -34.46 23.63
CA SER A 349 2.99 -35.56 23.60
C SER A 349 4.25 -35.20 24.41
N ASP A 350 4.55 -35.98 25.44
CA ASP A 350 5.71 -35.77 26.33
C ASP A 350 7.04 -35.75 25.59
N ILE A 351 7.18 -36.60 24.57
CA ILE A 351 8.41 -36.68 23.77
C ILE A 351 8.55 -35.43 22.90
N ALA A 352 7.48 -34.98 22.25
CA ALA A 352 7.49 -33.76 21.44
C ALA A 352 7.73 -32.52 22.32
N ARG A 353 7.06 -32.43 23.48
CA ARG A 353 7.28 -31.39 24.49
C ARG A 353 8.74 -31.33 24.93
N ARG A 354 9.36 -32.48 25.24
CA ARG A 354 10.76 -32.55 25.65
C ARG A 354 11.73 -32.19 24.51
N ALA A 355 11.45 -32.61 23.28
CA ALA A 355 12.23 -32.22 22.10
C ALA A 355 12.16 -30.70 21.84
N TYR A 356 10.98 -30.10 22.02
CA TYR A 356 10.75 -28.65 21.93
C TYR A 356 11.49 -27.89 23.05
N GLU A 357 11.39 -28.33 24.31
CA GLU A 357 12.12 -27.70 25.44
C GLU A 357 13.64 -27.83 25.33
N ILE A 358 14.16 -28.92 24.73
CA ILE A 358 15.57 -29.06 24.39
C ILE A 358 15.93 -28.09 23.26
N SER A 359 15.10 -28.01 22.21
CA SER A 359 15.27 -27.08 21.09
C SER A 359 15.39 -25.62 21.55
N GLU A 360 14.51 -25.16 22.45
CA GLU A 360 14.58 -23.82 23.07
C GLU A 360 15.90 -23.57 23.83
N LYS A 361 16.48 -24.61 24.44
CA LYS A 361 17.73 -24.50 25.23
C LYS A 361 18.99 -24.66 24.39
N THR A 362 18.93 -25.40 23.29
CA THR A 362 20.05 -25.62 22.37
C THR A 362 20.22 -24.46 21.38
N PHE A 363 19.13 -23.92 20.84
CA PHE A 363 19.15 -22.87 19.80
C PHE A 363 18.81 -21.50 20.39
N THR A 364 19.75 -20.94 21.16
CA THR A 364 19.57 -19.65 21.86
C THR A 364 19.83 -18.41 21.01
N THR A 365 20.40 -18.57 19.81
CA THR A 365 20.71 -17.44 18.90
C THR A 365 19.41 -16.73 18.45
N PRO A 366 19.30 -15.39 18.62
CA PRO A 366 18.14 -14.64 18.16
C PRO A 366 17.98 -14.72 16.64
N SER A 367 16.82 -15.19 16.17
CA SER A 367 16.46 -15.24 14.76
C SER A 367 15.51 -14.07 14.42
N LEU A 368 16.04 -12.85 14.51
CA LEU A 368 15.29 -11.63 14.21
C LEU A 368 15.24 -11.37 12.71
N ARG A 369 14.05 -11.43 12.10
CA ARG A 369 13.83 -11.22 10.66
C ARG A 369 12.72 -10.21 10.41
N VAL A 370 12.73 -9.58 9.24
CA VAL A 370 11.56 -8.84 8.73
C VAL A 370 10.45 -9.87 8.50
N ALA A 371 9.23 -9.58 8.96
CA ALA A 371 8.09 -10.46 8.73
C ALA A 371 7.83 -10.63 7.20
N PRO A 372 7.46 -11.82 6.71
CA PRO A 372 7.18 -12.10 5.28
C PRO A 372 5.84 -11.52 4.77
N ILE A 373 5.27 -10.52 5.46
CA ILE A 373 4.01 -9.84 5.13
C ILE A 373 4.18 -8.33 5.14
N LYS A 374 3.32 -7.61 4.41
CA LYS A 374 3.02 -6.22 4.73
C LYS A 374 2.03 -6.16 5.91
N ALA A 375 2.58 -6.23 7.13
CA ALA A 375 1.78 -6.09 8.34
C ALA A 375 1.16 -4.68 8.44
N SER A 376 -0.12 -4.63 8.81
CA SER A 376 -0.86 -3.43 9.20
C SER A 376 -0.97 -3.29 10.73
N SER A 377 -0.87 -4.40 11.45
CA SER A 377 -0.98 -4.51 12.91
C SER A 377 0.05 -5.46 13.51
N PHE A 378 0.24 -5.39 14.84
CA PHE A 378 1.07 -6.36 15.57
C PHE A 378 0.51 -7.80 15.49
N MET A 379 -0.83 -7.95 15.39
CA MET A 379 -1.48 -9.26 15.28
C MET A 379 -1.06 -10.00 14.00
N ASP A 380 -0.76 -9.27 12.93
CA ASP A 380 -0.31 -9.88 11.67
C ASP A 380 1.12 -10.44 11.85
N ILE A 381 1.98 -9.72 12.57
CA ILE A 381 3.33 -10.17 12.93
C ILE A 381 3.25 -11.41 13.84
N ASP A 382 2.36 -11.39 14.84
CA ASP A 382 2.11 -12.52 15.75
C ASP A 382 1.63 -13.76 15.00
N ALA A 383 0.66 -13.63 14.09
CA ALA A 383 0.15 -14.72 13.28
C ALA A 383 1.25 -15.34 12.40
N SER A 384 2.03 -14.49 11.73
CA SER A 384 3.17 -14.90 10.90
C SER A 384 4.24 -15.64 11.72
N GLN A 385 4.67 -15.06 12.84
CA GLN A 385 5.70 -15.64 13.71
C GLN A 385 5.22 -16.95 14.34
N LYS A 386 3.97 -17.01 14.81
CA LYS A 386 3.37 -18.21 15.39
C LYS A 386 3.18 -19.31 14.36
N GLY A 387 2.86 -18.98 13.10
CA GLY A 387 2.80 -19.93 12.00
C GLY A 387 4.16 -20.57 11.71
N THR A 388 5.21 -19.75 11.58
CA THR A 388 6.58 -20.25 11.34
C THR A 388 7.10 -21.06 12.54
N ALA A 389 6.85 -20.60 13.78
CA ALA A 389 7.17 -21.36 14.99
C ALA A 389 6.38 -22.67 15.06
N GLY A 390 5.09 -22.66 14.71
CA GLY A 390 4.20 -23.82 14.66
C GLY A 390 4.68 -24.93 13.74
N SER A 391 5.05 -24.57 12.51
CA SER A 391 5.61 -25.54 11.55
C SER A 391 6.95 -26.11 12.04
N LYS A 392 7.86 -25.29 12.59
CA LYS A 392 9.12 -25.79 13.16
C LYS A 392 8.95 -26.52 14.49
N ALA A 393 7.87 -26.30 15.22
CA ALA A 393 7.51 -27.09 16.39
C ALA A 393 6.98 -28.47 15.99
N SER A 394 6.21 -28.60 14.90
CA SER A 394 5.64 -29.89 14.50
C SER A 394 6.71 -30.91 14.07
N GLU A 395 7.82 -30.45 13.48
CA GLU A 395 8.93 -31.29 13.02
C GLU A 395 9.89 -31.81 14.13
N VAL A 396 9.76 -31.38 15.41
CA VAL A 396 10.67 -31.82 16.50
C VAL A 396 10.52 -33.30 16.87
N PHE A 397 9.41 -33.92 16.48
CA PHE A 397 9.08 -35.31 16.76
C PHE A 397 8.47 -35.94 15.51
N ILE A 398 9.15 -36.94 14.95
CA ILE A 398 8.73 -37.66 13.74
C ILE A 398 8.67 -39.15 14.06
N THR A 399 7.55 -39.78 13.73
CA THR A 399 7.39 -41.24 13.77
C THR A 399 7.16 -41.74 12.35
N SER A 400 7.90 -42.76 11.93
CA SER A 400 7.69 -43.43 10.65
C SER A 400 7.64 -44.95 10.80
N GLY A 401 7.11 -45.65 9.80
CA GLY A 401 7.00 -47.11 9.80
C GLY A 401 6.38 -47.68 8.53
N THR A 402 6.37 -49.01 8.43
CA THR A 402 5.64 -49.76 7.39
C THR A 402 4.23 -50.08 7.86
N THR A 403 3.24 -50.13 6.97
CA THR A 403 1.83 -50.38 7.33
C THR A 403 1.08 -51.16 6.25
N THR A 404 0.12 -51.96 6.69
CA THR A 404 -0.79 -52.73 5.83
C THR A 404 -2.16 -52.05 5.65
N VAL A 405 -2.32 -50.82 6.17
CA VAL A 405 -3.55 -50.01 6.05
C VAL A 405 -3.47 -49.10 4.82
N PRO A 406 -4.33 -49.28 3.79
CA PRO A 406 -4.26 -48.55 2.52
C PRO A 406 -5.02 -47.20 2.52
N PHE A 407 -5.42 -46.70 3.70
CA PHE A 407 -6.32 -45.53 3.82
C PHE A 407 -5.70 -44.35 4.58
N LEU A 408 -4.40 -44.39 4.88
CA LEU A 408 -3.68 -43.24 5.43
C LEU A 408 -3.46 -42.19 4.33
N TYR A 409 -3.45 -40.90 4.69
CA TYR A 409 -3.24 -39.79 3.76
C TYR A 409 -2.75 -38.54 4.54
N PRO A 410 -2.08 -37.56 3.88
CA PRO A 410 -1.60 -36.36 4.57
C PRO A 410 -2.72 -35.59 5.29
N GLY A 411 -2.49 -35.24 6.56
CA GLY A 411 -3.45 -34.57 7.44
C GLY A 411 -4.41 -35.49 8.19
N CYS A 412 -4.44 -36.80 7.89
CA CYS A 412 -5.22 -37.78 8.67
C CYS A 412 -4.58 -38.01 10.04
N THR A 413 -5.39 -38.28 11.07
CA THR A 413 -4.86 -38.67 12.39
C THR A 413 -4.96 -40.17 12.64
N ALA A 414 -3.99 -40.69 13.40
CA ALA A 414 -3.87 -42.09 13.75
C ALA A 414 -3.46 -42.24 15.22
N ASP A 415 -4.12 -43.15 15.94
CA ASP A 415 -3.73 -43.53 17.29
C ASP A 415 -2.83 -44.76 17.19
N ILE A 416 -1.57 -44.63 17.61
CA ILE A 416 -0.59 -45.72 17.52
C ILE A 416 -0.47 -46.47 18.85
N GLU A 417 -0.57 -47.79 18.78
CA GLU A 417 -0.40 -48.70 19.91
C GLU A 417 0.91 -49.48 19.76
N MET A 418 1.76 -49.37 20.77
CA MET A 418 3.04 -50.06 20.85
C MET A 418 2.91 -51.30 21.74
N ARG A 419 3.65 -52.36 21.44
CA ARG A 419 3.72 -53.54 22.32
C ARG A 419 4.40 -53.19 23.64
N LYS A 420 3.84 -53.66 24.76
CA LYS A 420 4.46 -53.51 26.09
C LYS A 420 5.76 -54.32 26.14
N SER A 421 6.76 -53.85 26.89
CA SER A 421 8.06 -54.53 27.00
C SER A 421 8.01 -55.84 27.80
N ASP A 422 6.99 -56.01 28.63
CA ASP A 422 6.80 -57.10 29.59
C ASP A 422 5.69 -58.09 29.19
N SER A 423 4.94 -57.83 28.11
CA SER A 423 3.84 -58.70 27.69
C SER A 423 3.60 -58.74 26.17
N ASN A 424 2.61 -59.54 25.77
CA ASN A 424 2.16 -59.62 24.37
C ASN A 424 1.06 -58.59 24.05
N GLU A 425 0.63 -57.80 25.04
CA GLU A 425 -0.38 -56.76 24.86
C GLU A 425 0.22 -55.50 24.24
N THR A 426 -0.63 -54.71 23.60
CA THR A 426 -0.29 -53.35 23.18
C THR A 426 -0.88 -52.32 24.14
N SER A 427 -0.26 -51.14 24.17
CA SER A 427 -0.75 -49.97 24.89
C SER A 427 -0.69 -48.75 23.98
N TYR A 428 -1.66 -47.85 24.13
CA TYR A 428 -1.63 -46.54 23.47
C TYR A 428 -0.30 -45.83 23.75
N PHE A 429 0.34 -45.34 22.70
CA PHE A 429 1.60 -44.60 22.78
C PHE A 429 1.37 -43.11 22.54
N THR A 430 0.83 -42.72 21.38
CA THR A 430 0.53 -41.32 21.08
C THR A 430 -0.43 -41.17 19.90
N LYS A 431 -0.98 -39.97 19.72
CA LYS A 431 -1.80 -39.59 18.58
C LYS A 431 -0.96 -38.85 17.55
N LEU A 432 -0.86 -39.42 16.36
CA LEU A 432 -0.05 -38.96 15.24
C LEU A 432 -0.92 -38.30 14.18
N MET A 433 -0.33 -37.38 13.41
CA MET A 433 -0.88 -36.85 12.17
C MET A 433 0.05 -37.23 11.03
N ILE A 434 -0.46 -37.95 10.03
CA ILE A 434 0.30 -38.40 8.87
C ILE A 434 0.67 -37.16 8.03
N ILE A 435 1.95 -37.05 7.66
CA ILE A 435 2.45 -35.96 6.80
C ILE A 435 2.93 -36.49 5.46
N GLU A 436 3.45 -37.71 5.40
CA GLU A 436 3.83 -38.38 4.16
C GLU A 436 3.35 -39.83 4.18
N VAL A 437 2.95 -40.34 3.02
CA VAL A 437 2.62 -41.74 2.83
C VAL A 437 3.00 -42.22 1.43
N THR A 438 3.58 -43.41 1.33
CA THR A 438 3.77 -44.15 0.09
C THR A 438 2.87 -45.36 0.11
N HIS A 439 2.09 -45.53 -0.96
CA HIS A 439 1.26 -46.69 -1.23
C HIS A 439 1.83 -47.44 -2.42
N GLU A 440 2.05 -48.74 -2.31
CA GLU A 440 2.52 -49.59 -3.38
C GLU A 440 1.63 -50.84 -3.48
N VAL A 441 1.01 -51.09 -4.64
CA VAL A 441 0.05 -52.18 -4.86
C VAL A 441 0.42 -52.95 -6.13
N ASP A 442 0.48 -54.28 -6.05
CA ASP A 442 0.73 -55.15 -7.20
C ASP A 442 -0.56 -55.67 -7.89
N ALA A 443 -0.41 -56.34 -9.03
CA ALA A 443 -1.52 -56.95 -9.79
C ALA A 443 -2.35 -57.98 -9.00
N ARG A 444 -1.80 -58.56 -7.92
CA ARG A 444 -2.50 -59.51 -7.05
C ARG A 444 -3.26 -58.80 -5.92
N GLY A 445 -2.96 -57.53 -5.69
CA GLY A 445 -3.48 -56.68 -4.63
C GLY A 445 -2.71 -56.78 -3.32
N TYR A 446 -1.46 -57.27 -3.33
CA TYR A 446 -0.58 -57.10 -2.18
C TYR A 446 -0.23 -55.63 -2.03
N TYR A 447 -0.29 -55.12 -0.80
CA TYR A 447 -0.05 -53.72 -0.47
C TYR A 447 1.14 -53.58 0.49
N ASP A 448 2.10 -52.73 0.12
CA ASP A 448 3.14 -52.21 1.01
C ASP A 448 2.91 -50.70 1.21
N GLY A 449 2.71 -50.30 2.46
CA GLY A 449 2.52 -48.91 2.86
C GLY A 449 3.69 -48.42 3.70
N LYS A 450 4.13 -47.18 3.49
CA LYS A 450 5.12 -46.50 4.36
C LYS A 450 4.60 -45.13 4.72
N PHE A 451 4.79 -44.69 5.97
CA PHE A 451 4.33 -43.37 6.41
C PHE A 451 5.40 -42.63 7.23
N GLU A 452 5.35 -41.29 7.19
CA GLU A 452 5.95 -40.40 8.19
C GLU A 452 4.85 -39.54 8.82
N ALA A 453 4.96 -39.28 10.12
CA ALA A 453 3.93 -38.61 10.92
C ALA A 453 4.53 -37.76 12.04
N ILE A 454 3.82 -36.69 12.40
CA ILE A 454 4.14 -35.75 13.51
C ILE A 454 3.17 -35.92 14.67
N ALA A 455 3.40 -35.22 15.79
CA ALA A 455 2.40 -35.12 16.86
C ALA A 455 1.16 -34.31 16.39
N ALA A 456 -0.04 -34.89 16.55
CA ALA A 456 -1.28 -34.33 16.02
C ALA A 456 -1.83 -33.10 16.78
N ASP A 457 -1.23 -32.77 17.91
CA ASP A 457 -1.71 -31.85 18.94
C ASP A 457 -1.31 -30.38 18.72
N THR A 458 -0.31 -30.13 17.87
CA THR A 458 0.21 -28.78 17.59
C THR A 458 -0.77 -27.90 16.80
N GLY A 459 -1.61 -28.51 15.96
CA GLY A 459 -2.45 -27.79 15.00
C GLY A 459 -1.71 -27.26 13.75
N TYR A 460 -0.45 -27.66 13.55
CA TYR A 460 0.38 -27.26 12.42
C TYR A 460 0.94 -28.48 11.67
N ILE A 461 1.13 -28.34 10.36
CA ILE A 461 1.82 -29.32 9.51
C ILE A 461 3.15 -28.74 8.97
N PRO A 462 4.04 -29.58 8.41
CA PRO A 462 5.16 -29.10 7.60
C PRO A 462 4.63 -28.24 6.45
N ARG A 463 5.36 -27.16 6.13
CA ARG A 463 4.98 -26.22 5.06
C ARG A 463 5.56 -26.67 3.72
N PRO A 464 4.87 -26.41 2.61
CA PRO A 464 5.49 -26.47 1.29
C PRO A 464 6.70 -25.56 1.16
N GLU A 465 7.66 -25.98 0.35
CA GLU A 465 8.79 -25.15 -0.06
C GLU A 465 8.32 -24.10 -1.07
N PHE A 466 8.85 -22.89 -0.98
CA PHE A 466 8.55 -21.78 -1.89
C PHE A 466 9.74 -20.82 -1.98
N GLU A 467 9.88 -20.13 -3.10
CA GLU A 467 10.85 -19.07 -3.30
C GLU A 467 10.23 -17.69 -2.98
N THR A 468 11.02 -16.80 -2.37
CA THR A 468 10.55 -15.43 -2.09
C THR A 468 10.73 -14.56 -3.33
N PRO A 469 9.65 -14.06 -3.96
CA PRO A 469 9.75 -13.21 -5.14
C PRO A 469 10.45 -11.89 -4.80
N ARG A 470 11.21 -11.36 -5.76
CA ARG A 470 11.96 -10.11 -5.64
C ARG A 470 11.47 -9.12 -6.68
N ALA A 471 10.70 -8.14 -6.23
CA ALA A 471 10.20 -7.09 -7.10
C ALA A 471 11.30 -6.05 -7.40
N GLU A 472 11.57 -5.86 -8.69
CA GLU A 472 12.48 -4.84 -9.21
C GLU A 472 11.78 -3.47 -9.37
N ALA A 473 12.54 -2.42 -9.67
CA ALA A 473 11.94 -1.10 -9.90
C ALA A 473 11.19 -1.05 -11.24
N GLN A 474 9.98 -0.49 -11.24
CA GLN A 474 9.05 -0.50 -12.38
C GLN A 474 8.45 0.87 -12.63
N PHE A 475 7.97 1.11 -13.85
CA PHE A 475 7.13 2.27 -14.13
C PHE A 475 5.69 2.02 -13.69
N ALA A 476 5.03 3.09 -13.28
CA ALA A 476 3.61 3.12 -13.01
C ALA A 476 3.04 4.50 -13.33
N LYS A 477 1.72 4.56 -13.56
CA LYS A 477 0.98 5.81 -13.77
C LYS A 477 0.23 6.20 -12.50
N VAL A 478 0.29 7.48 -12.11
CA VAL A 478 -0.48 7.99 -10.97
C VAL A 478 -1.96 8.06 -11.32
N ILE A 479 -2.80 7.38 -10.53
CA ILE A 479 -4.26 7.32 -10.71
C ILE A 479 -4.99 8.22 -9.70
N SER A 480 -4.46 8.36 -8.48
CA SER A 480 -5.02 9.24 -7.46
C SER A 480 -3.93 9.79 -6.54
N ASN A 481 -3.99 11.09 -6.26
CA ASN A 481 -3.21 11.76 -5.22
C ASN A 481 -4.09 12.28 -4.05
N THR A 482 -5.37 11.88 -4.00
CA THR A 482 -6.31 12.30 -2.95
C THR A 482 -6.21 11.39 -1.74
N ASP A 483 -5.10 11.49 -1.00
CA ASP A 483 -4.80 10.66 0.18
C ASP A 483 -5.79 10.92 1.35
N PRO A 484 -6.63 9.94 1.75
CA PRO A 484 -7.59 10.10 2.83
C PRO A 484 -6.96 10.37 4.21
N GLN A 485 -5.68 10.06 4.40
CA GLN A 485 -4.93 10.32 5.64
C GLN A 485 -4.04 11.56 5.55
N ASN A 486 -4.02 12.26 4.41
CA ASN A 486 -3.23 13.46 4.15
C ASN A 486 -1.74 13.29 4.50
N GLN A 487 -1.11 12.23 3.98
CA GLN A 487 0.29 11.85 4.20
C GLN A 487 1.16 12.02 2.95
N GLY A 488 0.65 12.63 1.88
CA GLY A 488 1.37 12.81 0.62
C GLY A 488 1.54 11.53 -0.20
N ARG A 489 0.68 10.53 0.02
CA ARG A 489 0.70 9.24 -0.68
C ARG A 489 -0.09 9.33 -1.99
N VAL A 490 0.21 8.43 -2.92
CA VAL A 490 -0.50 8.29 -4.20
C VAL A 490 -0.94 6.85 -4.43
N GLN A 491 -1.97 6.63 -5.23
CA GLN A 491 -2.29 5.34 -5.84
C GLN A 491 -1.76 5.34 -7.27
N VAL A 492 -1.14 4.25 -7.68
CA VAL A 492 -0.59 4.07 -9.03
C VAL A 492 -1.14 2.81 -9.69
N GLN A 493 -1.03 2.75 -11.01
CA GLN A 493 -1.30 1.57 -11.83
C GLN A 493 0.00 1.17 -12.53
N PHE A 494 0.49 -0.04 -12.30
CA PHE A 494 1.63 -0.60 -13.04
C PHE A 494 1.20 -0.98 -14.47
N ASP A 495 2.15 -1.06 -15.40
CA ASP A 495 1.87 -1.36 -16.81
C ASP A 495 1.24 -2.76 -17.04
N TRP A 496 1.41 -3.69 -16.09
CA TRP A 496 0.79 -5.02 -16.09
C TRP A 496 -0.57 -5.08 -15.37
N GLN A 497 -0.98 -4.01 -14.68
CA GLN A 497 -2.33 -3.90 -14.11
C GLN A 497 -3.31 -3.36 -15.15
N SER A 498 -4.58 -3.76 -15.08
CA SER A 498 -5.59 -3.31 -16.03
C SER A 498 -6.94 -3.02 -15.37
N GLY A 499 -7.81 -2.29 -16.06
CA GLY A 499 -9.16 -1.98 -15.57
C GLY A 499 -9.14 -1.26 -14.21
N PRO A 500 -9.80 -1.80 -13.17
CA PRO A 500 -9.88 -1.20 -11.84
C PRO A 500 -8.64 -1.46 -10.95
N ASP A 501 -7.70 -2.29 -11.40
CA ASP A 501 -6.59 -2.75 -10.56
C ASP A 501 -5.52 -1.65 -10.43
N ILE A 502 -5.26 -1.27 -9.18
CA ILE A 502 -4.34 -0.19 -8.78
C ILE A 502 -3.72 -0.55 -7.43
N THR A 503 -2.64 0.13 -7.05
CA THR A 503 -2.11 0.03 -5.68
C THR A 503 -3.06 0.66 -4.65
N GLU A 504 -2.86 0.32 -3.38
CA GLU A 504 -3.29 1.18 -2.28
C GLU A 504 -2.47 2.49 -2.27
N PHE A 505 -2.74 3.39 -1.31
CA PHE A 505 -1.98 4.62 -1.14
C PHE A 505 -0.54 4.34 -0.68
N ILE A 506 0.41 4.46 -1.61
CA ILE A 506 1.83 4.23 -1.42
C ILE A 506 2.60 5.54 -1.17
N ARG A 507 3.67 5.46 -0.38
CA ARG A 507 4.51 6.63 -0.06
C ARG A 507 5.28 7.12 -1.28
N VAL A 508 5.51 8.43 -1.31
CA VAL A 508 6.44 9.09 -2.24
C VAL A 508 7.75 9.38 -1.52
N MET A 509 8.87 9.11 -2.18
CA MET A 509 10.21 9.46 -1.71
C MET A 509 10.49 10.95 -1.97
N SER A 510 10.97 11.65 -0.94
CA SER A 510 11.44 13.03 -1.04
C SER A 510 12.96 13.11 -0.90
N PRO A 511 13.66 14.02 -1.60
CA PRO A 511 15.09 14.29 -1.41
C PRO A 511 15.50 14.69 0.02
N ASP A 512 14.66 15.45 0.73
CA ASP A 512 14.72 15.66 2.19
C ASP A 512 13.30 15.57 2.76
N ALA A 513 13.17 14.97 3.95
CA ALA A 513 11.89 14.83 4.64
C ALA A 513 12.04 14.81 6.18
N GLY A 514 10.98 15.27 6.86
CA GLY A 514 10.75 15.06 8.28
C GLY A 514 10.09 16.24 8.97
N SER A 515 10.55 16.53 10.18
CA SER A 515 10.04 17.59 11.07
C SER A 515 11.17 18.32 11.81
N SER A 516 10.80 19.35 12.59
CA SER A 516 11.58 20.04 13.61
C SER A 516 10.65 20.79 14.58
N ASP A 517 11.18 21.36 15.66
CA ASP A 517 10.41 22.18 16.63
C ASP A 517 9.69 23.39 15.99
N LYS A 518 10.15 23.85 14.82
CA LYS A 518 9.57 24.96 14.07
C LYS A 518 8.66 24.51 12.93
N VAL A 519 8.80 23.27 12.45
CA VAL A 519 8.07 22.74 11.29
C VAL A 519 7.68 21.29 11.60
N SER A 520 6.49 21.10 12.15
CA SER A 520 6.04 19.81 12.69
C SER A 520 5.71 18.75 11.63
N LYS A 521 5.43 19.16 10.39
CA LYS A 521 5.17 18.30 9.22
C LYS A 521 5.75 18.93 7.96
N ASN A 522 6.11 18.11 6.97
CA ASN A 522 6.59 18.52 5.64
C ASN A 522 7.82 19.45 5.67
N ARG A 523 8.73 19.26 6.63
CA ARG A 523 10.06 19.90 6.59
C ARG A 523 10.91 19.17 5.56
N GLY A 524 11.47 19.89 4.61
CA GLY A 524 12.26 19.35 3.50
C GLY A 524 11.61 19.63 2.14
N PHE A 525 11.78 18.73 1.18
CA PHE A 525 11.19 18.84 -0.15
C PHE A 525 9.85 18.10 -0.20
N MET A 526 8.76 18.84 -0.42
CA MET A 526 7.41 18.28 -0.52
C MET A 526 6.82 18.57 -1.90
N SER A 527 6.72 17.55 -2.73
CA SER A 527 6.02 17.57 -4.01
C SER A 527 5.34 16.21 -4.20
N VAL A 528 4.03 16.21 -4.46
CA VAL A 528 3.25 14.98 -4.70
C VAL A 528 2.98 14.89 -6.21
N PRO A 529 3.27 13.76 -6.87
CA PRO A 529 2.93 13.54 -8.26
C PRO A 529 1.44 13.78 -8.55
N GLU A 530 1.14 14.33 -9.73
CA GLU A 530 -0.21 14.64 -10.18
C GLU A 530 -0.85 13.45 -10.91
N VAL A 531 -2.18 13.42 -10.95
CA VAL A 531 -2.93 12.36 -11.64
C VAL A 531 -2.61 12.39 -13.14
N GLY A 532 -2.10 11.28 -13.65
CA GLY A 532 -1.63 11.15 -15.03
C GLY A 532 -0.10 11.04 -15.16
N ASP A 533 0.66 11.49 -14.16
CA ASP A 533 2.13 11.45 -14.19
C ASP A 533 2.65 10.00 -14.28
N GLN A 534 3.74 9.82 -15.03
CA GLN A 534 4.53 8.59 -14.96
C GLN A 534 5.54 8.71 -13.80
N VAL A 535 5.60 7.67 -12.98
CA VAL A 535 6.49 7.56 -11.83
C VAL A 535 7.29 6.26 -11.91
N ILE A 536 8.46 6.25 -11.31
CA ILE A 536 9.20 5.01 -11.04
C ILE A 536 8.94 4.57 -9.60
N VAL A 537 8.55 3.31 -9.44
CA VAL A 537 8.16 2.65 -8.19
C VAL A 537 9.22 1.61 -7.83
N ASN A 538 9.53 1.49 -6.54
CA ASN A 538 10.43 0.48 -6.01
C ASN A 538 9.79 -0.15 -4.77
N PHE A 539 10.37 -1.23 -4.26
CA PHE A 539 9.74 -2.12 -3.28
C PHE A 539 10.60 -2.22 -2.03
N VAL A 540 10.02 -1.93 -0.86
CA VAL A 540 10.76 -1.96 0.42
C VAL A 540 11.18 -3.41 0.71
N HIS A 541 12.50 -3.63 0.81
CA HIS A 541 13.13 -4.97 0.86
C HIS A 541 12.87 -5.86 -0.38
N GLN A 542 12.62 -5.28 -1.57
CA GLN A 542 12.26 -6.00 -2.79
C GLN A 542 10.96 -6.83 -2.68
N HIS A 543 10.10 -6.51 -1.69
CA HIS A 543 8.89 -7.28 -1.43
C HIS A 543 7.71 -6.75 -2.27
N PRO A 544 7.05 -7.55 -3.12
CA PRO A 544 6.05 -7.06 -4.08
C PRO A 544 4.87 -6.34 -3.42
N ASP A 545 4.44 -6.79 -2.23
CA ASP A 545 3.37 -6.13 -1.47
C ASP A 545 3.76 -4.76 -0.86
N ARG A 546 5.01 -4.28 -1.02
CA ARG A 546 5.53 -3.04 -0.38
C ARG A 546 6.02 -1.94 -1.34
N PRO A 547 5.24 -1.55 -2.37
CA PRO A 547 5.62 -0.48 -3.28
C PRO A 547 5.73 0.91 -2.61
N PHE A 548 6.61 1.74 -3.15
CA PHE A 548 6.72 3.18 -2.89
C PHE A 548 7.26 3.89 -4.16
N VAL A 549 6.80 5.11 -4.41
CA VAL A 549 7.28 5.93 -5.53
C VAL A 549 8.68 6.48 -5.19
N MET A 550 9.66 6.25 -6.05
CA MET A 550 10.98 6.89 -5.94
C MET A 550 11.00 8.30 -6.54
N GLY A 551 10.22 8.56 -7.60
CA GLY A 551 10.13 9.88 -8.21
C GLY A 551 9.31 9.87 -9.51
N GLY A 552 9.05 11.06 -10.05
CA GLY A 552 8.49 11.22 -11.40
C GLY A 552 9.52 10.91 -12.49
N MET A 553 9.04 10.38 -13.62
CA MET A 553 9.86 10.13 -14.80
C MET A 553 9.22 10.80 -16.01
N PHE A 554 9.96 11.66 -16.71
CA PHE A 554 9.48 12.27 -17.94
C PHE A 554 9.56 11.27 -19.10
N HIS A 555 8.45 11.06 -19.80
CA HIS A 555 8.41 10.35 -21.09
C HIS A 555 8.35 11.35 -22.25
N GLY A 556 8.59 10.90 -23.48
CA GLY A 556 8.67 11.75 -24.68
C GLY A 556 7.41 12.52 -25.09
N GLY A 557 6.32 12.43 -24.32
CA GLY A 557 5.11 13.25 -24.49
C GLY A 557 5.01 14.45 -23.54
N ILE A 558 5.82 14.49 -22.48
CA ILE A 558 5.84 15.55 -21.45
C ILE A 558 7.25 16.10 -21.17
N GLY A 559 8.29 15.34 -21.47
CA GLY A 559 9.68 15.76 -21.28
C GLY A 559 10.19 16.63 -22.42
N ALA A 560 10.51 17.89 -22.09
CA ALA A 560 11.49 18.66 -22.84
C ALA A 560 12.80 18.68 -22.05
N GLY A 561 13.94 18.44 -22.72
CA GLY A 561 15.27 18.54 -22.08
C GLY A 561 15.62 19.98 -21.68
N GLY A 562 16.84 20.21 -21.18
CA GLY A 562 17.32 21.53 -20.73
C GLY A 562 17.54 22.58 -21.83
N GLY A 563 16.70 22.63 -22.86
CA GLY A 563 16.81 23.54 -24.01
C GLY A 563 18.04 23.27 -24.88
N ALA A 564 18.34 24.24 -25.76
CA ALA A 564 19.52 24.18 -26.62
C ALA A 564 20.81 24.18 -25.79
N GLY A 565 21.67 23.18 -26.00
CA GLY A 565 22.92 23.02 -25.26
C GLY A 565 22.78 22.50 -23.82
N ASN A 566 21.57 22.08 -23.40
CA ASN A 566 21.28 21.63 -22.03
C ASN A 566 21.60 22.71 -20.95
N ASN A 567 21.30 23.97 -21.28
CA ASN A 567 21.61 25.14 -20.47
C ASN A 567 20.51 25.50 -19.46
N VAL A 568 19.27 25.06 -19.67
CA VAL A 568 18.12 25.42 -18.84
C VAL A 568 17.90 24.38 -17.75
N MET A 569 17.81 24.83 -16.50
CA MET A 569 17.31 24.07 -15.37
C MET A 569 16.16 24.84 -14.72
N SER A 570 15.03 24.18 -14.42
CA SER A 570 13.90 24.84 -13.77
C SER A 570 13.20 23.97 -12.74
N PHE A 571 12.49 24.64 -11.84
CA PHE A 571 11.43 24.09 -11.00
C PHE A 571 10.14 24.84 -11.36
N SER A 572 9.22 24.15 -12.00
CA SER A 572 7.97 24.74 -12.52
C SER A 572 6.77 24.03 -11.90
N GLY A 573 5.91 24.77 -11.21
CA GLY A 573 4.71 24.25 -10.57
C GLY A 573 3.51 24.21 -11.52
N ARG A 574 2.47 23.45 -11.14
CA ARG A 574 1.21 23.30 -11.91
C ARG A 574 0.52 24.62 -12.29
N SER A 575 0.73 25.69 -11.53
CA SER A 575 0.19 27.03 -11.81
C SER A 575 0.96 27.82 -12.88
N GLY A 576 2.09 27.30 -13.38
CA GLY A 576 3.02 28.03 -14.24
C GLY A 576 3.93 29.02 -13.50
N ALA A 577 3.91 29.02 -12.16
CA ALA A 577 4.94 29.65 -11.35
C ALA A 577 6.25 28.84 -11.44
N GLU A 578 7.38 29.54 -11.51
CA GLU A 578 8.66 28.97 -11.97
C GLU A 578 9.86 29.63 -11.31
N LEU A 579 10.86 28.81 -10.99
CA LEU A 579 12.24 29.21 -10.78
C LEU A 579 13.08 28.60 -11.89
N MET A 580 13.74 29.42 -12.71
CA MET A 580 14.55 28.99 -13.86
C MET A 580 15.96 29.58 -13.80
N TYR A 581 16.95 28.77 -14.17
CA TYR A 581 18.32 29.16 -14.45
C TYR A 581 18.67 28.79 -15.89
N ASP A 582 19.20 29.74 -16.66
CA ASP A 582 19.79 29.52 -17.98
C ASP A 582 21.30 29.73 -17.87
N ASN A 583 22.04 28.63 -17.87
CA ASN A 583 23.50 28.59 -17.78
C ASN A 583 24.22 29.07 -19.05
N GLY A 584 23.52 29.16 -20.19
CA GLY A 584 24.06 29.68 -21.45
C GLY A 584 24.03 31.21 -21.48
N ALA A 585 22.95 31.81 -20.96
CA ALA A 585 22.84 33.24 -20.75
C ALA A 585 23.45 33.74 -19.41
N GLY A 586 23.66 32.83 -18.45
CA GLY A 586 23.99 33.18 -17.06
C GLY A 586 22.80 33.81 -16.30
N SER A 587 21.58 33.63 -16.79
CA SER A 587 20.39 34.35 -16.34
C SER A 587 19.54 33.54 -15.35
N MET A 588 18.82 34.22 -14.45
CA MET A 588 17.94 33.61 -13.44
C MET A 588 16.59 34.30 -13.42
N ASN A 589 15.50 33.53 -13.35
CA ASN A 589 14.14 34.05 -13.31
C ASN A 589 13.34 33.40 -12.18
N LEU A 590 12.75 34.21 -11.31
CA LEU A 590 11.67 33.80 -10.39
C LEU A 590 10.38 34.46 -10.85
N LYS A 591 9.39 33.66 -11.25
CA LYS A 591 8.15 34.11 -11.90
C LYS A 591 6.92 33.49 -11.22
N ASP A 592 5.86 34.27 -11.06
CA ASP A 592 4.56 33.79 -10.59
C ASP A 592 3.56 33.53 -11.74
N GLN A 593 2.41 32.95 -11.41
CA GLN A 593 1.33 32.70 -12.37
C GLN A 593 0.71 34.00 -12.94
N GLY A 594 0.84 35.13 -12.25
CA GLY A 594 0.32 36.44 -12.65
C GLY A 594 1.26 37.24 -13.57
N GLY A 595 2.48 36.74 -13.81
CA GLY A 595 3.52 37.39 -14.62
C GLY A 595 4.42 38.38 -13.87
N ALA A 596 4.25 38.52 -12.55
CA ALA A 596 5.23 39.21 -11.71
C ALA A 596 6.53 38.38 -11.65
N HIS A 597 7.67 39.06 -11.69
CA HIS A 597 8.95 38.38 -11.76
C HIS A 597 10.13 39.17 -11.16
N MET A 598 11.15 38.42 -10.77
CA MET A 598 12.51 38.89 -10.50
C MET A 598 13.45 38.21 -11.49
N PHE A 599 13.97 38.98 -12.44
CA PHE A 599 14.83 38.48 -13.51
C PHE A 599 16.23 39.09 -13.41
N PHE A 600 17.25 38.24 -13.38
CA PHE A 600 18.66 38.59 -13.44
C PHE A 600 19.18 38.17 -14.81
N ASP A 601 19.77 39.09 -15.59
CA ASP A 601 20.04 38.88 -17.01
C ASP A 601 21.39 38.24 -17.34
N GLY A 602 22.18 37.87 -16.33
CA GLY A 602 23.55 37.36 -16.48
C GLY A 602 24.62 38.43 -16.78
N SER A 603 24.22 39.63 -17.24
CA SER A 603 25.10 40.78 -17.49
C SER A 603 25.27 41.70 -16.27
N GLY A 604 24.72 41.29 -15.11
CA GLY A 604 24.75 42.04 -13.85
C GLY A 604 23.56 42.97 -13.64
N ASN A 605 22.55 42.94 -14.52
CA ASN A 605 21.32 43.72 -14.34
C ASN A 605 20.25 42.87 -13.64
N VAL A 606 19.31 43.56 -12.98
CA VAL A 606 18.13 42.95 -12.36
C VAL A 606 16.88 43.76 -12.69
N VAL A 607 15.82 43.06 -13.08
CA VAL A 607 14.47 43.60 -13.26
C VAL A 607 13.58 42.99 -12.19
N HIS A 608 12.93 43.85 -11.40
CA HIS A 608 11.86 43.47 -10.48
C HIS A 608 10.56 44.10 -10.98
N ASN A 609 9.65 43.27 -11.45
CA ASN A 609 8.39 43.68 -12.04
C ASN A 609 7.19 43.09 -11.29
N ALA A 610 6.27 43.96 -10.88
CA ALA A 610 5.01 43.58 -10.26
C ALA A 610 3.85 44.18 -11.07
N ASN A 611 2.95 43.34 -11.57
CA ASN A 611 1.89 43.76 -12.49
C ASN A 611 0.75 44.54 -11.82
N ASN A 612 0.68 44.53 -10.48
CA ASN A 612 -0.35 45.22 -9.70
C ASN A 612 0.30 46.08 -8.59
N ASN A 613 0.45 45.53 -7.37
CA ASN A 613 0.97 46.24 -6.21
C ASN A 613 2.34 45.67 -5.78
N SER A 614 3.27 46.54 -5.39
CA SER A 614 4.59 46.17 -4.84
C SER A 614 4.80 46.82 -3.47
N ASN A 615 4.53 46.06 -2.40
CA ASN A 615 4.69 46.52 -1.03
C ASN A 615 6.07 46.12 -0.48
N LYS A 616 6.76 47.04 0.22
CA LYS A 616 8.07 46.77 0.84
C LYS A 616 8.16 47.36 2.25
N THR A 617 8.13 46.49 3.25
CA THR A 617 8.33 46.84 4.66
C THR A 617 9.75 46.50 5.09
N VAL A 618 10.40 47.40 5.84
CA VAL A 618 11.73 47.17 6.43
C VAL A 618 11.63 47.50 7.92
N GLY A 619 11.96 46.54 8.79
CA GLY A 619 11.72 46.65 10.23
C GLY A 619 12.75 47.49 11.01
N ASN A 620 13.82 47.93 10.33
CA ASN A 620 14.82 48.86 10.84
C ASN A 620 15.29 49.73 9.66
N ASP A 621 16.59 49.84 9.37
CA ASP A 621 17.11 50.73 8.34
C ASP A 621 17.02 50.19 6.90
N LYS A 622 16.67 51.07 5.95
CA LYS A 622 16.77 50.85 4.51
C LYS A 622 17.74 51.86 3.89
N THR A 623 18.84 51.36 3.33
CA THR A 623 19.84 52.17 2.61
C THR A 623 19.87 51.78 1.14
N ASP A 624 19.59 52.74 0.24
CA ASP A 624 19.76 52.58 -1.20
C ASP A 624 20.95 53.42 -1.68
N LYS A 625 21.97 52.79 -2.28
CA LYS A 625 23.10 53.48 -2.90
C LYS A 625 23.01 53.33 -4.42
N ILE A 626 22.79 54.45 -5.12
CA ILE A 626 22.77 54.51 -6.58
C ILE A 626 24.07 55.14 -7.06
N GLY A 627 24.80 54.45 -7.94
CA GLY A 627 26.13 54.89 -8.40
C GLY A 627 26.11 56.00 -9.47
N ASN A 628 24.99 56.17 -10.15
CA ASN A 628 24.77 57.20 -11.17
C ASN A 628 23.40 57.88 -10.92
N ASN A 629 22.40 57.66 -11.77
CA ASN A 629 21.10 58.34 -11.69
C ASN A 629 20.00 57.48 -11.06
N LYS A 630 19.18 58.06 -10.17
CA LYS A 630 17.90 57.48 -9.72
C LYS A 630 16.75 58.24 -10.39
N LYS A 631 16.02 57.58 -11.29
CA LYS A 631 14.74 58.08 -11.83
C LYS A 631 13.59 57.50 -11.01
N LEU A 632 12.58 58.31 -10.72
CA LEU A 632 11.32 57.88 -10.10
C LEU A 632 10.18 58.51 -10.90
N GLU A 633 9.29 57.66 -11.42
CA GLU A 633 8.07 58.08 -12.10
C GLU A 633 6.89 57.49 -11.35
N VAL A 634 5.91 58.33 -11.03
CA VAL A 634 4.69 57.97 -10.34
C VAL A 634 3.54 58.60 -11.12
N GLY A 635 2.60 57.76 -11.60
CA GLY A 635 1.55 58.21 -12.52
C GLY A 635 0.44 59.04 -11.88
N CYS A 636 0.29 58.92 -10.55
CA CYS A 636 -0.62 59.71 -9.72
C CYS A 636 0.17 60.31 -8.54
N ASP A 637 -0.16 59.95 -7.30
CA ASP A 637 0.39 60.58 -6.10
C ASP A 637 1.65 59.87 -5.56
N HIS A 638 2.68 60.64 -5.22
CA HIS A 638 3.85 60.18 -4.48
C HIS A 638 3.81 60.69 -3.03
N THR A 639 3.17 59.92 -2.15
CA THR A 639 3.10 60.20 -0.71
C THR A 639 4.32 59.62 0.02
N ALA A 640 4.94 60.40 0.90
CA ALA A 640 6.12 60.00 1.67
C ALA A 640 5.98 60.42 3.14
N ASP A 641 5.29 59.60 3.94
CA ASP A 641 5.07 59.86 5.37
C ASP A 641 6.32 59.52 6.20
N VAL A 642 7.09 60.54 6.56
CA VAL A 642 8.35 60.38 7.32
C VAL A 642 8.17 60.88 8.76
N GLY A 643 8.11 59.96 9.72
CA GLY A 643 7.72 60.26 11.11
C GLY A 643 8.65 61.16 11.93
N ASN A 644 9.82 61.56 11.42
CA ASN A 644 10.74 62.48 12.12
C ASN A 644 11.38 63.50 11.18
N THR A 645 12.31 63.08 10.33
CA THR A 645 13.07 64.01 9.46
C THR A 645 13.18 63.44 8.05
N HIS A 646 12.56 64.12 7.09
CA HIS A 646 12.90 63.95 5.67
C HIS A 646 14.06 64.89 5.33
N LYS A 647 15.20 64.36 4.86
CA LYS A 647 16.37 65.14 4.44
C LYS A 647 16.76 64.74 3.02
N VAL A 648 16.74 65.71 2.10
CA VAL A 648 17.37 65.57 0.79
C VAL A 648 18.69 66.35 0.82
N ASP A 649 19.80 65.66 0.56
CA ASP A 649 21.15 66.21 0.56
C ASP A 649 21.76 66.07 -0.83
N VAL A 650 22.05 67.20 -1.48
CA VAL A 650 22.66 67.26 -2.81
C VAL A 650 24.07 67.83 -2.70
N GLY A 651 25.03 67.15 -3.32
CA GLY A 651 26.41 67.63 -3.45
C GLY A 651 27.28 67.51 -2.20
N LYS A 652 26.97 66.61 -1.26
CA LYS A 652 27.68 66.39 0.02
C LYS A 652 27.58 67.60 0.97
N GLY A 653 26.36 67.99 1.31
CA GLY A 653 26.03 69.11 2.21
C GLY A 653 26.01 70.48 1.53
N LYS A 654 26.08 70.54 0.18
CA LYS A 654 26.09 71.81 -0.58
C LYS A 654 24.70 72.37 -0.86
N SER A 655 23.67 71.53 -0.85
CA SER A 655 22.26 71.96 -0.84
C SER A 655 21.45 70.96 -0.03
N VAL A 656 20.76 71.44 1.01
CA VAL A 656 20.01 70.60 1.94
C VAL A 656 18.58 71.11 2.04
N PHE A 657 17.62 70.20 1.84
CA PHE A 657 16.19 70.46 2.00
C PHE A 657 15.65 69.56 3.11
N LYS A 658 14.91 70.13 4.06
CA LYS A 658 14.38 69.45 5.24
C LYS A 658 12.91 69.84 5.47
N MET A 659 12.08 68.87 5.83
CA MET A 659 10.66 69.02 6.17
C MET A 659 10.35 68.24 7.46
N ASP A 660 9.30 68.63 8.19
CA ASP A 660 8.84 67.98 9.43
C ASP A 660 7.33 67.66 9.42
N ASN A 661 6.83 67.08 10.52
CA ASN A 661 5.52 66.43 10.57
C ASN A 661 4.31 67.35 10.82
N ALA A 662 4.51 68.68 10.91
CA ALA A 662 3.43 69.63 11.14
C ALA A 662 2.72 70.13 9.85
N GLY A 663 3.19 69.70 8.67
CA GLY A 663 2.50 69.97 7.40
C GLY A 663 2.71 71.37 6.80
N VAL A 664 3.75 72.09 7.24
CA VAL A 664 4.09 73.44 6.75
C VAL A 664 5.44 73.39 6.02
N ILE A 665 5.60 74.11 4.90
CA ILE A 665 6.94 74.41 4.35
C ILE A 665 7.49 75.59 5.15
N ASP A 666 7.78 75.34 6.43
CA ASP A 666 8.20 76.35 7.40
C ASP A 666 9.72 76.37 7.51
N LEU A 667 10.33 77.45 7.02
CA LEU A 667 11.73 77.74 7.34
C LEU A 667 11.74 78.46 8.69
N THR A 668 11.55 77.71 9.78
CA THR A 668 11.48 78.26 11.15
C THR A 668 12.72 77.87 11.95
N GLY A 669 13.46 78.87 12.43
CA GLY A 669 14.71 78.70 13.17
C GLY A 669 14.56 79.15 14.62
N ALA A 670 14.86 78.24 15.55
CA ALA A 670 14.78 78.52 16.99
C ALA A 670 15.72 79.64 17.48
N GLU A 671 16.75 79.98 16.70
CA GLU A 671 17.56 81.21 16.84
C GLU A 671 17.71 81.97 15.51
N LYS A 672 17.80 81.23 14.40
CA LYS A 672 18.24 81.71 13.09
C LYS A 672 17.84 80.79 11.93
N ILE A 673 17.44 81.39 10.81
CA ILE A 673 17.29 80.78 9.46
C ILE A 673 18.35 81.42 8.56
N THR A 674 18.87 80.71 7.56
CA THR A 674 19.88 81.27 6.64
C THR A 674 19.76 80.69 5.23
N ILE A 675 19.50 81.56 4.26
CA ILE A 675 19.65 81.29 2.83
C ILE A 675 21.00 81.92 2.42
N LYS A 676 21.97 81.14 1.91
CA LYS A 676 23.34 81.64 1.65
C LYS A 676 23.91 81.13 0.34
N VAL A 677 24.56 82.02 -0.41
CA VAL A 677 25.34 81.73 -1.62
C VAL A 677 26.64 82.53 -1.56
N GLY A 678 27.78 81.85 -1.43
CA GLY A 678 29.08 82.53 -1.25
C GLY A 678 29.10 83.40 0.02
N ASN A 679 29.39 84.69 -0.13
CA ASN A 679 29.32 85.67 0.96
C ASN A 679 27.91 86.26 1.17
N SER A 680 27.02 86.15 0.18
CA SER A 680 25.67 86.70 0.27
C SER A 680 24.76 85.81 1.10
N SER A 681 23.98 86.40 1.99
CA SER A 681 23.03 85.67 2.84
C SER A 681 21.82 86.48 3.24
N ILE A 682 20.64 85.85 3.22
CA ILE A 682 19.44 86.30 3.93
C ILE A 682 19.36 85.50 5.24
N GLU A 683 19.43 86.20 6.35
CA GLU A 683 19.47 85.64 7.70
C GLU A 683 18.26 86.18 8.50
N ILE A 684 17.40 85.29 8.98
CA ILE A 684 16.22 85.67 9.80
C ILE A 684 16.49 85.15 11.21
N SER A 685 16.71 86.04 12.18
CA SER A 685 16.89 85.70 13.59
C SER A 685 15.66 86.11 14.42
N LYS A 686 15.66 85.80 15.73
CA LYS A 686 14.63 86.27 16.68
C LYS A 686 14.40 87.79 16.68
N THR A 687 15.41 88.58 16.32
CA THR A 687 15.40 90.05 16.50
C THR A 687 15.61 90.84 15.21
N ALA A 688 16.12 90.23 14.14
CA ALA A 688 16.42 90.93 12.90
C ALA A 688 16.34 90.02 11.67
N ILE A 689 15.91 90.61 10.54
CA ILE A 689 16.18 90.06 9.21
C ILE A 689 17.41 90.80 8.69
N THR A 690 18.53 90.09 8.56
CA THR A 690 19.80 90.62 8.06
C THR A 690 20.05 90.13 6.64
N VAL A 691 20.09 91.05 5.69
CA VAL A 691 20.51 90.76 4.31
C VAL A 691 21.95 91.24 4.15
N LYS A 692 22.85 90.34 3.73
CA LYS A 692 24.25 90.64 3.42
C LYS A 692 24.50 90.28 1.96
N ALA A 693 25.07 91.21 1.21
CA ALA A 693 25.58 91.03 -0.14
C ALA A 693 26.45 92.25 -0.50
N ASP A 694 27.28 92.15 -1.54
CA ASP A 694 28.07 93.29 -2.03
C ASP A 694 27.20 94.40 -2.66
N THR A 695 25.96 94.07 -3.05
CA THR A 695 24.93 95.00 -3.51
C THR A 695 23.55 94.44 -3.18
N VAL A 696 22.64 95.29 -2.68
CA VAL A 696 21.25 94.93 -2.36
C VAL A 696 20.32 95.92 -3.04
N ASN A 697 19.64 95.49 -4.10
CA ASN A 697 18.64 96.29 -4.79
C ASN A 697 17.25 96.02 -4.20
N ILE A 698 16.51 97.09 -3.90
CA ILE A 698 15.11 97.04 -3.48
C ILE A 698 14.34 97.98 -4.41
N GLU A 699 13.71 97.42 -5.44
CA GLU A 699 13.13 98.16 -6.57
C GLU A 699 11.62 97.93 -6.63
N GLY A 700 10.83 98.96 -6.34
CA GLY A 700 9.39 98.99 -6.57
C GLY A 700 9.05 99.77 -7.85
N LEU A 701 8.28 99.16 -8.75
CA LEU A 701 7.93 99.74 -10.07
C LEU A 701 7.00 100.96 -10.01
N SER A 702 6.48 101.33 -8.85
CA SER A 702 5.61 102.50 -8.68
C SER A 702 5.79 103.18 -7.31
N LEU A 703 6.01 102.39 -6.25
CA LEU A 703 6.32 102.88 -4.91
C LEU A 703 7.18 101.84 -4.19
N THR A 704 8.22 102.32 -3.49
CA THR A 704 9.06 101.47 -2.64
C THR A 704 9.03 102.04 -1.22
N ASN A 705 8.44 101.31 -0.27
CA ASN A 705 8.35 101.74 1.13
C ASN A 705 9.37 100.96 1.97
N VAL A 706 10.41 101.65 2.45
CA VAL A 706 11.44 101.08 3.34
C VAL A 706 11.48 101.93 4.62
N GLY A 707 11.08 101.34 5.75
CA GLY A 707 11.04 102.07 7.03
C GLY A 707 10.16 101.39 8.08
N LYS A 708 10.16 101.96 9.29
CA LYS A 708 9.41 101.46 10.44
C LYS A 708 7.94 101.91 10.40
N LYS A 709 6.99 100.96 10.47
CA LYS A 709 5.54 101.23 10.37
C LYS A 709 4.88 101.82 11.64
N ALA A 710 5.54 101.76 12.81
CA ALA A 710 4.99 102.24 14.08
C ALA A 710 6.07 102.84 15.01
N GLY A 711 5.73 103.94 15.70
CA GLY A 711 6.71 104.82 16.38
C GLY A 711 7.39 105.78 15.39
N ASN A 712 8.41 106.52 15.82
CA ASN A 712 9.16 107.42 14.94
C ASN A 712 9.71 106.65 13.72
N PRO A 713 9.29 106.98 12.49
CA PRO A 713 9.81 106.36 11.28
C PRO A 713 11.17 106.96 10.91
N GLY A 714 12.06 106.15 10.36
CA GLY A 714 13.36 106.60 9.89
C GLY A 714 14.19 105.46 9.32
N ILE A 715 15.20 105.82 8.53
CA ILE A 715 16.27 104.93 8.05
C ILE A 715 17.57 105.44 8.67
N VAL A 716 18.33 104.55 9.31
CA VAL A 716 19.66 104.89 9.82
C VAL A 716 20.67 104.60 8.72
N ILE A 717 21.49 105.58 8.36
CA ILE A 717 22.52 105.45 7.33
C ILE A 717 23.83 106.03 7.87
N ASP A 718 24.86 105.19 7.91
CA ASP A 718 26.15 105.50 8.53
C ASP A 718 27.22 105.64 7.45
N GLY A 719 27.22 106.79 6.77
CA GLY A 719 28.08 107.07 5.61
C GLY A 719 27.47 108.06 4.60
N ASN A 720 28.20 108.35 3.51
CA ASN A 720 27.72 109.25 2.46
C ASN A 720 26.56 108.64 1.67
N VAL A 721 25.45 109.38 1.57
CA VAL A 721 24.23 108.95 0.87
C VAL A 721 24.04 109.78 -0.40
N THR A 722 23.71 109.13 -1.51
CA THR A 722 23.29 109.81 -2.75
C THR A 722 21.86 109.41 -3.07
N ILE A 723 20.91 110.29 -2.75
CA ILE A 723 19.51 110.14 -3.16
C ILE A 723 19.34 110.85 -4.50
N LYS A 724 18.74 110.17 -5.49
CA LYS A 724 18.38 110.75 -6.80
C LYS A 724 16.89 110.60 -7.03
N GLY A 725 16.19 111.72 -7.16
CA GLY A 725 14.75 111.79 -7.41
C GLY A 725 14.34 113.16 -7.96
N ALA A 726 13.17 113.25 -8.56
CA ALA A 726 12.65 114.51 -9.11
C ALA A 726 12.15 115.48 -8.02
N GLN A 727 11.66 114.93 -6.90
CA GLN A 727 11.32 115.63 -5.67
C GLN A 727 11.73 114.72 -4.50
N VAL A 728 12.27 115.32 -3.43
CA VAL A 728 12.69 114.61 -2.22
C VAL A 728 12.27 115.47 -1.03
N ASP A 729 11.17 115.07 -0.38
CA ASP A 729 10.68 115.75 0.82
C ASP A 729 11.33 115.11 2.06
N ILE A 730 12.12 115.91 2.80
CA ILE A 730 12.75 115.52 4.06
C ILE A 730 12.13 116.38 5.16
N ASN A 731 11.47 115.73 6.13
CA ASN A 731 10.89 116.36 7.33
C ASN A 731 11.76 116.07 8.56
#